data_AF-A0A8T0E7R9-F1
#
_entry.id   AF-A0A8T0E7R9-F1
#
_cell.length_a   1.000
_cell.length_b   1.000
_cell.length_c   1.000
_cell.angle_alpha   90.00
_cell.angle_beta   90.00
_cell.angle_gamma   90.00
#
_symmetry.space_group_name_H-M   'P 1'
#
loop_
_entity.id
_entity.type
_entity.pdbx_description
1 polymer ?
#
loop_
_entity_poly.entity_id
_entity_poly.type
_entity_poly.pdbx_seq_one_letter_code
_entity_poly.pdbx_strand_id
1 'polypeptide(L)'
;MEIALNRESQRKTPVAVAFRDGERVFGDPALTIGVRFPDKTFMYLLDVIGKKIDNPLVELYKKRFPYYDIKATEDRQSIVFTHPEGMEFTVEELMAMILKQAQEIAQKAAGQPIKDAVITVPPFFNQAERRAMLQAAKLSGLNVLQLINSNTAVALNYGVFRRRDFNETPTNILFYDMGAGSTVATVATYQLVKSKETGEVSPQLTIKGVGFDHTLGGLEMQLRLRDFLATAFNNAKKTGTDVFTNKRAMAKLLKEAGRVKKVLSANSDHIAQVESLLDDKDFKTPMSRAEFEELCSDLFERVTKPVEAALKSANFDLVHIDQVILAGSGTRVPKVQQILLDYIKKGELGKSLNTDESAALGAAYQAAYLSKGFKVKTFLIRDANIFPIQVDFQREYELEDKTTGVKTVKRILFSRNNLIPMKKIMTFNRHVHDFEFYVNYGDLGFLSDFELQALGPLNITKITLSGVEAAIKKNMAENTEYKGVKAHFRVDESGILILDEVESVFEKTEEESPESRLESAFTKLGSTLGRLFSGSSEDNEPKDEQPTDSKADDTKKSTETKKEGDKPQNETKEAVKNATDTKKELKLVTVKEPLTSVQEYLDLKHLDEDVMEKSSKKLKELDENDQARLAKAKAKNALESFIVETRDKLYRDEYEKASTEEERSNILQKLSEVGDWLEYESDDATTEIFKSKVSDLKKMTKDLFERVKEHRDRPEALKALKDMLNISQVFLNSARNVSEDDQIFTEVELNTLENLISETKKWLQESEKEQKSIPLSELQN
;
A
#
# COMPACT_ATOMS: atom_id res chain seq x y z
N MET A 1 14.21 2.90 -1.20
CA MET A 1 12.89 3.14 -0.56
C MET A 1 12.86 4.58 -0.14
N GLU A 2 11.91 5.36 -0.63
CA GLU A 2 11.82 6.80 -0.39
C GLU A 2 10.38 7.18 -0.06
N ILE A 3 10.20 8.26 0.69
CA ILE A 3 8.89 8.84 0.98
C ILE A 3 8.59 9.90 -0.09
N ALA A 4 7.48 9.73 -0.82
CA ALA A 4 7.00 10.74 -1.76
C ALA A 4 6.47 11.96 -1.00
N LEU A 5 6.90 13.15 -1.43
CA LEU A 5 6.40 14.41 -0.87
C LEU A 5 5.10 14.82 -1.56
N ASN A 6 4.16 15.38 -0.80
CA ASN A 6 2.93 15.96 -1.35
C ASN A 6 3.19 17.32 -2.03
N ARG A 7 2.14 17.97 -2.54
CA ARG A 7 2.25 19.25 -3.28
C ARG A 7 2.81 20.38 -2.40
N GLU A 8 2.62 20.27 -1.09
CA GLU A 8 3.08 21.17 -0.03
C GLU A 8 4.47 20.79 0.51
N SER A 9 5.18 19.86 -0.16
CA SER A 9 6.49 19.33 0.26
C SER A 9 6.52 18.63 1.62
N GLN A 10 5.36 18.16 2.09
CA GLN A 10 5.25 17.40 3.34
C GLN A 10 5.41 15.89 3.08
N ARG A 11 5.90 15.18 4.10
CA ARG A 11 6.16 13.73 4.09
C ARG A 11 4.94 12.89 4.47
N LYS A 12 3.82 13.54 4.81
CA LYS A 12 2.58 12.91 5.26
C LYS A 12 1.42 13.76 4.80
N THR A 13 0.41 13.13 4.21
CA THR A 13 -0.82 13.80 3.79
C THR A 13 -1.94 13.42 4.75
N PRO A 14 -2.71 14.39 5.29
CA PRO A 14 -3.91 14.08 6.05
C PRO A 14 -4.92 13.24 5.24
N VAL A 15 -5.51 12.23 5.89
CA VAL A 15 -6.60 11.42 5.31
C VAL A 15 -7.89 12.23 5.43
N ALA A 16 -8.07 13.15 4.48
CA ALA A 16 -9.19 14.07 4.43
C ALA A 16 -9.54 14.38 2.97
N VAL A 17 -10.85 14.44 2.67
CA VAL A 17 -11.40 14.90 1.39
C VAL A 17 -12.51 15.90 1.67
N ALA A 18 -12.51 17.03 0.96
CA ALA A 18 -13.53 18.06 1.08
C ALA A 18 -14.13 18.39 -0.29
N PHE A 19 -15.42 18.70 -0.29
CA PHE A 19 -16.16 19.14 -1.46
C PHE A 19 -16.68 20.55 -1.23
N ARG A 20 -16.41 21.47 -2.14
CA ARG A 20 -16.90 22.84 -2.01
C ARG A 20 -16.97 23.50 -3.37
N ASP A 21 -18.09 24.15 -3.66
CA ASP A 21 -18.26 24.98 -4.87
C ASP A 21 -17.94 24.17 -6.15
N GLY A 22 -18.33 22.90 -6.18
CA GLY A 22 -18.03 21.96 -7.27
C GLY A 22 -16.56 21.49 -7.34
N GLU A 23 -15.73 21.82 -6.35
CA GLU A 23 -14.34 21.42 -6.24
C GLU A 23 -14.14 20.34 -5.18
N ARG A 24 -13.37 19.30 -5.53
CA ARG A 24 -12.88 18.29 -4.61
C ARG A 24 -11.43 18.56 -4.27
N VAL A 25 -11.10 18.62 -2.98
CA VAL A 25 -9.73 18.83 -2.48
C VAL A 25 -9.36 17.79 -1.43
N PHE A 26 -8.06 17.57 -1.24
CA PHE A 26 -7.51 16.54 -0.36
C PHE A 26 -6.47 17.10 0.60
N GLY A 27 -6.16 16.37 1.68
CA GLY A 27 -5.03 16.67 2.56
C GLY A 27 -5.18 17.99 3.34
N ASP A 28 -4.12 18.77 3.46
CA ASP A 28 -4.10 20.04 4.20
C ASP A 28 -5.12 21.09 3.68
N PRO A 29 -5.29 21.26 2.35
CA PRO A 29 -6.40 22.06 1.81
C PRO A 29 -7.77 21.62 2.33
N ALA A 30 -8.05 20.31 2.35
CA ALA A 30 -9.31 19.78 2.88
C ALA A 30 -9.48 20.08 4.37
N LEU A 31 -8.42 19.92 5.18
CA LEU A 31 -8.46 20.31 6.60
C LEU A 31 -8.73 21.81 6.80
N THR A 32 -8.20 22.66 5.92
CA THR A 32 -8.41 24.11 5.96
C THR A 32 -9.86 24.46 5.67
N ILE A 33 -10.47 23.79 4.69
CA ILE A 33 -11.91 23.89 4.41
C ILE A 33 -12.73 23.40 5.60
N GLY A 34 -12.36 22.27 6.21
CA GLY A 34 -13.08 21.66 7.34
C GLY A 34 -13.17 22.54 8.59
N VAL A 35 -12.27 23.50 8.78
CA VAL A 35 -12.40 24.51 9.85
C VAL A 35 -13.61 25.43 9.63
N ARG A 36 -13.94 25.73 8.37
CA ARG A 36 -15.06 26.62 7.99
C ARG A 36 -16.33 25.83 7.70
N PHE A 37 -16.21 24.69 7.04
CA PHE A 37 -17.29 23.84 6.54
C PHE A 37 -17.05 22.37 6.94
N PRO A 38 -17.19 22.04 8.25
CA PRO A 38 -16.86 20.71 8.76
C PRO A 38 -17.75 19.60 8.16
N ASP A 39 -19.02 19.91 7.86
CA ASP A 39 -19.99 19.02 7.19
C ASP A 39 -19.68 18.76 5.71
N LYS A 40 -18.74 19.50 5.12
CA LYS A 40 -18.27 19.32 3.75
C LYS A 40 -16.91 18.63 3.64
N THR A 41 -16.32 18.22 4.77
CA THR A 41 -14.96 17.65 4.83
C THR A 41 -14.99 16.31 5.55
N PHE A 42 -14.75 15.20 4.86
CA PHE A 42 -14.80 13.85 5.41
C PHE A 42 -13.43 13.39 5.92
N MET A 43 -13.37 12.87 7.16
CA MET A 43 -12.14 12.49 7.86
C MET A 43 -12.34 11.23 8.70
N TYR A 44 -11.25 10.61 9.19
CA TYR A 44 -11.30 9.43 10.07
C TYR A 44 -12.09 8.23 9.50
N LEU A 45 -12.08 8.08 8.17
CA LEU A 45 -12.88 7.09 7.44
C LEU A 45 -12.49 5.63 7.75
N LEU A 46 -11.24 5.38 8.18
CA LEU A 46 -10.79 4.05 8.60
C LEU A 46 -11.53 3.53 9.83
N ASP A 47 -12.08 4.40 10.68
CA ASP A 47 -12.82 4.00 11.88
C ASP A 47 -14.19 3.40 11.53
N VAL A 48 -14.68 3.62 10.30
CA VAL A 48 -16.04 3.29 9.87
C VAL A 48 -16.12 2.47 8.58
N ILE A 49 -15.02 2.30 7.83
CA ILE A 49 -14.99 1.47 6.63
C ILE A 49 -15.40 0.03 6.95
N GLY A 50 -16.23 -0.59 6.10
CA GLY A 50 -16.63 -1.99 6.27
C GLY A 50 -17.52 -2.27 7.49
N LYS A 51 -18.10 -1.23 8.11
CA LYS A 51 -19.02 -1.34 9.25
C LYS A 51 -20.47 -1.12 8.84
N LYS A 52 -21.38 -1.77 9.58
CA LYS A 52 -22.83 -1.50 9.51
C LYS A 52 -23.20 -0.29 10.36
N ILE A 53 -24.32 0.33 10.03
CA ILE A 53 -24.81 1.57 10.67
C ILE A 53 -25.01 1.45 12.19
N ASP A 54 -25.31 0.25 12.68
CA ASP A 54 -25.60 -0.09 14.07
C ASP A 54 -24.35 -0.45 14.89
N ASN A 55 -23.17 -0.45 14.27
CA ASN A 55 -21.92 -0.76 14.96
C ASN A 55 -21.57 0.34 15.98
N PRO A 56 -21.12 0.00 17.21
CA PRO A 56 -20.83 1.00 18.24
C PRO A 56 -19.71 1.99 17.88
N LEU A 57 -18.77 1.62 16.99
CA LEU A 57 -17.77 2.55 16.48
C LEU A 57 -18.37 3.62 15.56
N VAL A 58 -19.47 3.30 14.86
CA VAL A 58 -20.21 4.25 14.02
C VAL A 58 -20.99 5.23 14.88
N GLU A 59 -21.61 4.75 15.95
CA GLU A 59 -22.25 5.62 16.96
C GLU A 59 -21.24 6.54 17.65
N LEU A 60 -20.07 6.01 18.00
CA LEU A 60 -18.97 6.83 18.52
C LEU A 60 -18.49 7.86 17.49
N TYR A 61 -18.39 7.49 16.21
CA TYR A 61 -18.03 8.39 15.13
C TYR A 61 -19.04 9.53 14.98
N LYS A 62 -20.35 9.24 14.98
CA LYS A 62 -21.43 10.24 14.98
C LYS A 62 -21.33 11.19 16.18
N LYS A 63 -21.03 10.68 17.38
CA LYS A 63 -20.82 11.50 18.58
C LYS A 63 -19.61 12.44 18.44
N ARG A 64 -18.51 11.96 17.85
CA ARG A 64 -17.28 12.75 17.65
C ARG A 64 -17.49 13.85 16.60
N PHE A 65 -18.28 13.55 15.56
CA PHE A 65 -18.51 14.40 14.40
C PHE A 65 -20.02 14.55 14.10
N PRO A 66 -20.79 15.23 14.97
CA PRO A 66 -22.26 15.26 14.89
C PRO A 66 -22.82 16.08 13.72
N TYR A 67 -21.95 16.73 12.95
CA TYR A 67 -22.33 17.56 11.80
C TYR A 67 -22.40 16.77 10.49
N TYR A 68 -22.03 15.49 10.46
CA TYR A 68 -22.24 14.65 9.28
C TYR A 68 -23.65 14.06 9.27
N ASP A 69 -24.28 14.07 8.10
CA ASP A 69 -25.46 13.25 7.82
C ASP A 69 -24.99 11.86 7.38
N ILE A 70 -25.26 10.86 8.22
CA ILE A 70 -24.80 9.47 8.05
C ILE A 70 -26.01 8.55 8.06
N LYS A 71 -26.20 7.82 6.96
CA LYS A 71 -27.33 6.91 6.75
C LYS A 71 -26.87 5.49 6.48
N ALA A 72 -27.81 4.56 6.55
CA ALA A 72 -27.62 3.19 6.12
C ALA A 72 -27.89 3.08 4.61
N THR A 73 -27.07 2.33 3.89
CA THR A 73 -27.42 1.89 2.53
C THR A 73 -28.56 0.87 2.60
N GLU A 74 -29.50 0.92 1.64
CA GLU A 74 -30.69 0.05 1.65
C GLU A 74 -30.33 -1.44 1.57
N ASP A 75 -29.30 -1.78 0.81
CA ASP A 75 -28.88 -3.13 0.42
C ASP A 75 -28.00 -3.86 1.46
N ARG A 76 -27.07 -3.13 2.08
CA ARG A 76 -25.99 -3.69 2.92
C ARG A 76 -26.07 -3.25 4.38
N GLN A 77 -26.91 -2.25 4.69
CA GLN A 77 -26.91 -1.54 5.96
C GLN A 77 -25.54 -0.92 6.29
N SER A 78 -24.73 -0.69 5.25
CA SER A 78 -23.42 -0.05 5.33
C SER A 78 -23.55 1.46 5.40
N ILE A 79 -22.46 2.18 5.57
CA ILE A 79 -22.48 3.62 5.83
C ILE A 79 -22.44 4.41 4.52
N VAL A 80 -23.35 5.37 4.40
CA VAL A 80 -23.30 6.42 3.38
C VAL A 80 -23.31 7.80 4.03
N PHE A 81 -22.43 8.67 3.55
CA PHE A 81 -22.38 10.08 3.94
C PHE A 81 -23.18 10.93 2.95
N THR A 82 -24.11 11.75 3.44
CA THR A 82 -24.82 12.71 2.60
C THR A 82 -24.14 14.08 2.69
N HIS A 83 -23.60 14.57 1.58
CA HIS A 83 -23.06 15.92 1.45
C HIS A 83 -24.20 16.95 1.47
N PRO A 84 -24.01 18.16 2.03
CA PRO A 84 -25.04 19.21 2.05
C PRO A 84 -25.61 19.63 0.69
N GLU A 85 -24.89 19.36 -0.40
CA GLU A 85 -25.34 19.62 -1.78
C GLU A 85 -26.06 18.40 -2.42
N GLY A 86 -26.42 17.40 -1.61
CA GLY A 86 -27.23 16.24 -2.03
C GLY A 86 -26.45 15.05 -2.58
N MET A 87 -25.12 15.16 -2.76
CA MET A 87 -24.28 14.04 -3.17
C MET A 87 -24.11 13.03 -2.03
N GLU A 88 -24.28 11.75 -2.30
CA GLU A 88 -24.05 10.69 -1.32
C GLU A 88 -22.75 9.97 -1.59
N PHE A 89 -21.97 9.60 -0.58
CA PHE A 89 -20.71 8.89 -0.75
C PHE A 89 -20.61 7.70 0.21
N THR A 90 -20.31 6.52 -0.32
CA THR A 90 -19.93 5.37 0.52
C THR A 90 -18.53 5.58 1.09
N VAL A 91 -18.20 4.87 2.17
CA VAL A 91 -16.86 4.95 2.75
C VAL A 91 -15.80 4.43 1.76
N GLU A 92 -16.14 3.39 1.00
CA GLU A 92 -15.31 2.82 -0.05
C GLU A 92 -15.01 3.84 -1.17
N GLU A 93 -16.00 4.64 -1.59
CA GLU A 93 -15.78 5.72 -2.56
C GLU A 93 -14.84 6.80 -2.01
N LEU A 94 -15.08 7.29 -0.79
CA LEU A 94 -14.21 8.32 -0.19
C LEU A 94 -12.78 7.81 0.00
N MET A 95 -12.61 6.55 0.40
CA MET A 95 -11.30 5.92 0.51
C MET A 95 -10.65 5.71 -0.86
N ALA A 96 -11.42 5.37 -1.90
CA ALA A 96 -10.91 5.26 -3.26
C ALA A 96 -10.34 6.60 -3.76
N MET A 97 -11.00 7.72 -3.48
CA MET A 97 -10.48 9.05 -3.82
C MET A 97 -9.16 9.36 -3.10
N ILE A 98 -9.03 8.97 -1.83
CA ILE A 98 -7.80 9.17 -1.05
C ILE A 98 -6.67 8.28 -1.59
N LEU A 99 -6.96 7.03 -1.93
CA LEU A 99 -6.00 6.11 -2.54
C LEU A 99 -5.56 6.60 -3.92
N LYS A 100 -6.49 7.16 -4.71
CA LYS A 100 -6.20 7.78 -6.01
C LYS A 100 -5.26 8.98 -5.85
N GLN A 101 -5.53 9.85 -4.88
CA GLN A 101 -4.64 10.97 -4.57
C GLN A 101 -3.24 10.50 -4.13
N ALA A 102 -3.14 9.44 -3.33
CA ALA A 102 -1.86 8.86 -2.93
C ALA A 102 -1.09 8.28 -4.14
N GLN A 103 -1.79 7.59 -5.05
CA GLN A 103 -1.24 7.11 -6.32
C GLN A 103 -0.69 8.29 -7.14
N GLU A 104 -1.43 9.38 -7.30
CA GLU A 104 -0.98 10.56 -8.06
C GLU A 104 0.27 11.22 -7.47
N ILE A 105 0.32 11.35 -6.14
CA ILE A 105 1.51 11.87 -5.44
C ILE A 105 2.73 10.98 -5.74
N ALA A 106 2.57 9.67 -5.61
CA ALA A 106 3.63 8.71 -5.87
C ALA A 106 4.07 8.71 -7.34
N GLN A 107 3.14 8.78 -8.29
CA GLN A 107 3.43 8.85 -9.72
C GLN A 107 4.20 10.12 -10.08
N LYS A 108 3.80 11.26 -9.51
CA LYS A 108 4.51 12.53 -9.72
C LYS A 108 5.94 12.46 -9.19
N ALA A 109 6.13 11.88 -7.99
CA ALA A 109 7.46 11.72 -7.41
C ALA A 109 8.34 10.75 -8.20
N ALA A 110 7.77 9.65 -8.70
CA ALA A 110 8.49 8.63 -9.46
C ALA A 110 8.70 8.97 -10.95
N GLY A 111 7.93 9.93 -11.49
CA GLY A 111 7.97 10.28 -12.92
C GLY A 111 7.39 9.20 -13.84
N GLN A 112 6.64 8.23 -13.30
CA GLN A 112 6.08 7.10 -14.07
C GLN A 112 4.72 6.65 -13.51
N PRO A 113 3.89 5.95 -14.31
CA PRO A 113 2.63 5.36 -13.85
C PRO A 113 2.86 4.31 -12.75
N ILE A 114 1.94 4.23 -11.78
CA ILE A 114 1.98 3.26 -10.68
C ILE A 114 0.65 2.53 -10.65
N LYS A 115 0.67 1.20 -10.83
CA LYS A 115 -0.54 0.36 -10.81
C LYS A 115 -0.61 -0.57 -9.60
N ASP A 116 0.54 -1.05 -9.16
CA ASP A 116 0.64 -2.03 -8.07
C ASP A 116 0.92 -1.34 -6.73
N ALA A 117 0.27 -1.79 -5.67
CA ALA A 117 0.47 -1.25 -4.33
C ALA A 117 0.40 -2.34 -3.24
N VAL A 118 1.16 -2.13 -2.17
CA VAL A 118 0.91 -2.77 -0.88
C VAL A 118 0.30 -1.71 0.03
N ILE A 119 -0.86 -2.00 0.61
CA ILE A 119 -1.61 -1.06 1.44
C ILE A 119 -1.55 -1.51 2.90
N THR A 120 -1.20 -0.60 3.80
CA THR A 120 -1.21 -0.89 5.25
C THR A 120 -2.63 -0.81 5.80
N VAL A 121 -3.04 -1.78 6.63
CA VAL A 121 -4.31 -1.78 7.37
C VAL A 121 -4.09 -1.99 8.87
N PRO A 122 -5.01 -1.57 9.76
CA PRO A 122 -4.94 -1.93 11.17
C PRO A 122 -4.95 -3.47 11.35
N PRO A 123 -4.16 -4.04 12.28
CA PRO A 123 -4.12 -5.50 12.47
C PRO A 123 -5.45 -6.08 12.95
N PHE A 124 -6.27 -5.27 13.62
CA PHE A 124 -7.59 -5.63 14.10
C PHE A 124 -8.70 -5.46 13.04
N PHE A 125 -8.36 -5.16 11.77
CA PHE A 125 -9.35 -5.21 10.70
C PHE A 125 -9.85 -6.64 10.50
N ASN A 126 -11.17 -6.80 10.56
CA ASN A 126 -11.90 -8.03 10.31
C ASN A 126 -11.99 -8.32 8.79
N GLN A 127 -12.69 -9.39 8.40
CA GLN A 127 -12.82 -9.81 7.01
C GLN A 127 -13.61 -8.79 6.18
N ALA A 128 -14.69 -8.21 6.72
CA ALA A 128 -15.48 -7.18 6.06
C ALA A 128 -14.67 -5.89 5.80
N GLU A 129 -13.92 -5.41 6.78
CA GLU A 129 -13.07 -4.21 6.68
C GLU A 129 -11.95 -4.40 5.65
N ARG A 130 -11.30 -5.57 5.63
CA ARG A 130 -10.27 -5.88 4.61
C ARG A 130 -10.86 -5.93 3.21
N ARG A 131 -12.02 -6.57 3.03
CA ARG A 131 -12.69 -6.62 1.71
C ARG A 131 -13.17 -5.25 1.25
N ALA A 132 -13.68 -4.41 2.15
CA ALA A 132 -14.06 -3.03 1.83
C ALA A 132 -12.84 -2.19 1.41
N MET A 133 -11.68 -2.38 2.05
CA MET A 133 -10.43 -1.73 1.61
C MET A 133 -9.98 -2.20 0.22
N LEU A 134 -10.10 -3.49 -0.09
CA LEU A 134 -9.82 -4.01 -1.44
C LEU A 134 -10.78 -3.43 -2.49
N GLN A 135 -12.06 -3.24 -2.14
CA GLN A 135 -13.05 -2.60 -3.01
C GLN A 135 -12.71 -1.13 -3.26
N ALA A 136 -12.34 -0.37 -2.22
CA ALA A 136 -11.86 1.00 -2.36
C ALA A 136 -10.61 1.08 -3.25
N ALA A 137 -9.67 0.15 -3.08
CA ALA A 137 -8.48 0.07 -3.94
C ALA A 137 -8.82 -0.25 -5.39
N LYS A 138 -9.75 -1.18 -5.64
CA LYS A 138 -10.27 -1.50 -6.98
C LYS A 138 -10.92 -0.27 -7.63
N LEU A 139 -11.73 0.49 -6.89
CA LEU A 139 -12.34 1.73 -7.36
C LEU A 139 -11.30 2.82 -7.69
N SER A 140 -10.17 2.85 -6.98
CA SER A 140 -9.06 3.77 -7.28
C SER A 140 -8.20 3.35 -8.49
N GLY A 141 -8.43 2.14 -9.03
CA GLY A 141 -7.64 1.58 -10.12
C GLY A 141 -6.28 1.01 -9.69
N LEU A 142 -6.10 0.68 -8.42
CA LEU A 142 -4.90 0.05 -7.87
C LEU A 142 -5.05 -1.47 -7.84
N ASN A 143 -4.02 -2.17 -8.32
CA ASN A 143 -3.83 -3.60 -8.09
C ASN A 143 -3.14 -3.80 -6.73
N VAL A 144 -3.85 -4.39 -5.77
CA VAL A 144 -3.32 -4.62 -4.43
C VAL A 144 -2.53 -5.93 -4.42
N LEU A 145 -1.21 -5.84 -4.31
CA LEU A 145 -0.33 -7.00 -4.17
C LEU A 145 -0.53 -7.67 -2.80
N GLN A 146 -0.74 -6.86 -1.76
CA GLN A 146 -0.99 -7.33 -0.40
C GLN A 146 -1.63 -6.22 0.45
N LEU A 147 -2.59 -6.58 1.31
CA LEU A 147 -2.89 -5.79 2.50
C LEU A 147 -1.97 -6.22 3.63
N ILE A 148 -1.00 -5.38 4.01
CA ILE A 148 -0.10 -5.68 5.12
C ILE A 148 -0.63 -5.04 6.41
N ASN A 149 -0.55 -5.75 7.53
CA ASN A 149 -0.87 -5.11 8.81
C ASN A 149 0.16 -4.02 9.13
N SER A 150 -0.31 -2.86 9.58
CA SER A 150 0.52 -1.69 9.89
C SER A 150 1.62 -1.99 10.92
N ASN A 151 1.29 -2.73 11.99
CA ASN A 151 2.25 -3.20 12.98
C ASN A 151 3.33 -4.13 12.37
N THR A 152 2.96 -5.03 11.47
CA THR A 152 3.87 -5.91 10.74
C THR A 152 4.76 -5.11 9.79
N ALA A 153 4.24 -4.09 9.13
CA ALA A 153 5.03 -3.19 8.29
C ALA A 153 6.05 -2.39 9.11
N VAL A 154 5.68 -1.90 10.29
CA VAL A 154 6.61 -1.24 11.24
C VAL A 154 7.71 -2.21 11.68
N ALA A 155 7.34 -3.43 12.07
CA ALA A 155 8.29 -4.46 12.47
C ALA A 155 9.20 -4.87 11.30
N LEU A 156 8.68 -4.97 10.07
CA LEU A 156 9.48 -5.25 8.88
C LEU A 156 10.50 -4.15 8.62
N ASN A 157 10.07 -2.88 8.69
CA ASN A 157 10.96 -1.73 8.55
C ASN A 157 12.11 -1.77 9.58
N TYR A 158 11.81 -2.11 10.83
CA TYR A 158 12.84 -2.30 11.85
C TYR A 158 13.86 -3.37 11.47
N GLY A 159 13.38 -4.54 11.04
CA GLY A 159 14.22 -5.69 10.75
C GLY A 159 15.08 -5.53 9.49
N VAL A 160 14.53 -4.94 8.42
CA VAL A 160 15.22 -4.79 7.13
C VAL A 160 16.53 -4.00 7.24
N PHE A 161 16.58 -3.00 8.12
CA PHE A 161 17.80 -2.21 8.35
C PHE A 161 18.75 -2.82 9.39
N ARG A 162 18.34 -3.90 10.07
CA ARG A 162 19.06 -4.58 11.16
C ARG A 162 19.33 -6.05 10.87
N ARG A 163 19.36 -6.42 9.60
CA ARG A 163 19.53 -7.82 9.15
C ARG A 163 20.78 -8.50 9.73
N ARG A 164 21.84 -7.73 10.02
CA ARG A 164 23.12 -8.22 10.56
C ARG A 164 23.08 -8.43 12.07
N ASP A 165 22.08 -7.88 12.75
CA ASP A 165 21.94 -7.95 14.21
C ASP A 165 21.30 -9.28 14.63
N PHE A 166 20.60 -9.95 13.71
CA PHE A 166 19.89 -11.20 13.98
C PHE A 166 20.78 -12.43 13.73
N ASN A 167 20.61 -13.43 14.59
CA ASN A 167 21.23 -14.74 14.48
C ASN A 167 20.16 -15.84 14.68
N GLU A 168 20.57 -17.10 14.88
CA GLU A 168 19.64 -18.22 15.10
C GLU A 168 18.87 -18.11 16.43
N THR A 169 19.39 -17.33 17.39
CA THR A 169 18.72 -17.03 18.66
C THR A 169 17.58 -16.04 18.44
N PRO A 170 16.35 -16.35 18.88
CA PRO A 170 15.22 -15.42 18.80
C PRO A 170 15.50 -14.09 19.49
N THR A 171 15.34 -12.98 18.77
CA THR A 171 15.28 -11.62 19.33
C THR A 171 13.83 -11.16 19.36
N ASN A 172 13.29 -10.89 20.55
CA ASN A 172 11.90 -10.54 20.77
C ASN A 172 11.76 -9.03 21.03
N ILE A 173 11.05 -8.34 20.16
CA ILE A 173 10.83 -6.90 20.24
C ILE A 173 9.34 -6.64 20.46
N LEU A 174 9.01 -5.76 21.40
CA LEU A 174 7.65 -5.26 21.59
C LEU A 174 7.52 -3.89 20.92
N PHE A 175 6.72 -3.81 19.87
CA PHE A 175 6.36 -2.53 19.24
C PHE A 175 5.10 -1.98 19.88
N TYR A 176 5.14 -0.72 20.32
CA TYR A 176 3.98 0.00 20.85
C TYR A 176 3.65 1.18 19.94
N ASP A 177 2.54 1.07 19.20
CA ASP A 177 2.06 2.08 18.26
C ASP A 177 0.80 2.76 18.81
N MET A 178 0.90 4.04 19.17
CA MET A 178 -0.26 4.87 19.50
C MET A 178 -0.48 5.90 18.39
N GLY A 179 -1.50 5.64 17.58
CA GLY A 179 -1.89 6.47 16.45
C GLY A 179 -2.85 7.60 16.82
N ALA A 180 -3.60 8.08 15.83
CA ALA A 180 -4.64 9.08 16.05
C ALA A 180 -5.92 8.44 16.64
N GLY A 181 -6.40 7.33 16.08
CA GLY A 181 -7.65 6.68 16.50
C GLY A 181 -7.48 5.54 17.51
N SER A 182 -6.39 4.78 17.40
CA SER A 182 -6.21 3.52 18.13
C SER A 182 -4.76 3.32 18.61
N THR A 183 -4.59 2.33 19.49
CA THR A 183 -3.30 1.86 20.00
C THR A 183 -3.14 0.38 19.75
N VAL A 184 -1.95 -0.05 19.33
CA VAL A 184 -1.58 -1.45 19.11
C VAL A 184 -0.25 -1.75 19.77
N ALA A 185 -0.17 -2.83 20.53
CA ALA A 185 1.09 -3.43 20.96
C ALA A 185 1.31 -4.77 20.25
N THR A 186 2.53 -5.03 19.80
CA THR A 186 2.87 -6.22 19.01
C THR A 186 4.17 -6.84 19.50
N VAL A 187 4.12 -8.12 19.85
CA VAL A 187 5.32 -8.93 20.12
C VAL A 187 5.77 -9.56 18.80
N ALA A 188 6.97 -9.20 18.37
CA ALA A 188 7.60 -9.66 17.14
C ALA A 188 8.92 -10.37 17.45
N THR A 189 9.14 -11.52 16.84
CA THR A 189 10.39 -12.27 16.95
C THR A 189 11.17 -12.20 15.63
N TYR A 190 12.46 -11.91 15.72
CA TYR A 190 13.41 -11.98 14.63
C TYR A 190 14.41 -13.10 14.86
N GLN A 191 14.69 -13.89 13.82
CA GLN A 191 15.70 -14.94 13.85
C GLN A 191 16.17 -15.27 12.43
N LEU A 192 17.37 -15.80 12.27
CA LEU A 192 17.80 -16.42 11.02
C LEU A 192 17.14 -17.78 10.87
N VAL A 193 16.59 -18.04 9.69
CA VAL A 193 16.03 -19.34 9.33
C VAL A 193 16.62 -19.83 8.02
N LYS A 194 16.88 -21.13 7.95
CA LYS A 194 17.30 -21.79 6.73
C LYS A 194 16.08 -22.22 5.93
N SER A 195 15.96 -21.71 4.71
CA SER A 195 14.96 -22.18 3.76
C SER A 195 15.20 -23.65 3.46
N LYS A 196 14.14 -24.48 3.58
CA LYS A 196 14.22 -25.90 3.23
C LYS A 196 14.32 -26.12 1.72
N GLU A 197 13.80 -25.19 0.93
CA GLU A 197 13.75 -25.29 -0.54
C GLU A 197 15.03 -24.78 -1.19
N THR A 198 15.49 -23.58 -0.81
CA THR A 198 16.64 -22.94 -1.44
C THR A 198 17.94 -23.16 -0.67
N GLY A 199 17.86 -23.67 0.56
CA GLY A 199 19.00 -23.75 1.49
C GLY A 199 19.50 -22.38 1.99
N GLU A 200 18.93 -21.28 1.50
CA GLU A 200 19.31 -19.90 1.82
C GLU A 200 18.96 -19.59 3.28
N VAL A 201 19.90 -18.98 4.00
CA VAL A 201 19.68 -18.48 5.34
C VAL A 201 19.22 -17.03 5.24
N SER A 202 18.00 -16.76 5.71
CA SER A 202 17.40 -15.44 5.67
C SER A 202 16.83 -15.04 7.04
N PRO A 203 16.84 -13.74 7.38
CA PRO A 203 16.12 -13.26 8.54
C PRO A 203 14.61 -13.44 8.34
N GLN A 204 13.93 -13.89 9.40
CA GLN A 204 12.47 -14.03 9.46
C GLN A 204 11.92 -13.17 10.60
N LEU A 205 10.93 -12.34 10.27
CA LEU A 205 10.01 -11.70 11.21
C LEU A 205 8.82 -12.62 11.45
N THR A 206 8.50 -12.89 12.71
CA THR A 206 7.30 -13.63 13.13
C THR A 206 6.52 -12.82 14.14
N ILE A 207 5.25 -12.53 13.86
CA ILE A 207 4.35 -11.91 14.84
C ILE A 207 3.87 -13.00 15.81
N LYS A 208 4.09 -12.79 17.11
CA LYS A 208 3.77 -13.77 18.17
C LYS A 208 2.48 -13.45 18.90
N GLY A 209 2.19 -12.16 19.09
CA GLY A 209 1.00 -11.72 19.78
C GLY A 209 0.71 -10.25 19.53
N VAL A 210 -0.57 -9.91 19.48
CA VAL A 210 -1.06 -8.55 19.26
C VAL A 210 -2.14 -8.25 20.29
N GLY A 211 -2.04 -7.07 20.88
CA GLY A 211 -3.06 -6.44 21.71
C GLY A 211 -3.36 -5.06 21.16
N PHE A 212 -4.59 -4.59 21.32
CA PHE A 212 -5.03 -3.32 20.75
C PHE A 212 -6.09 -2.66 21.63
N ASP A 213 -6.34 -1.39 21.33
CA ASP A 213 -7.47 -0.62 21.84
C ASP A 213 -7.96 0.30 20.71
N HIS A 214 -9.23 0.10 20.31
CA HIS A 214 -9.84 0.81 19.18
C HIS A 214 -10.04 2.31 19.40
N THR A 215 -10.05 2.77 20.66
CA THR A 215 -10.47 4.14 21.01
C THR A 215 -9.41 4.92 21.78
N LEU A 216 -8.24 4.30 22.03
CA LEU A 216 -7.12 4.95 22.68
C LEU A 216 -6.19 5.56 21.62
N GLY A 217 -6.18 6.88 21.48
CA GLY A 217 -5.30 7.54 20.53
C GLY A 217 -5.28 9.06 20.69
N GLY A 218 -4.48 9.72 19.85
CA GLY A 218 -4.30 11.17 19.90
C GLY A 218 -5.56 12.00 19.63
N LEU A 219 -6.56 11.47 18.90
CA LEU A 219 -7.83 12.15 18.67
C LEU A 219 -8.62 12.28 19.97
N GLU A 220 -8.67 11.23 20.77
CA GLU A 220 -9.48 11.18 21.99
C GLU A 220 -8.95 12.16 23.05
N MET A 221 -7.63 12.33 23.14
CA MET A 221 -6.98 13.39 23.91
C MET A 221 -7.30 14.79 23.37
N GLN A 222 -7.33 14.94 22.05
CA GLN A 222 -7.62 16.21 21.39
C GLN A 222 -9.08 16.62 21.56
N LEU A 223 -10.01 15.68 21.62
CA LEU A 223 -11.43 15.91 21.88
C LEU A 223 -11.68 16.38 23.31
N ARG A 224 -11.04 15.75 24.32
CA ARG A 224 -11.07 16.23 25.73
C ARG A 224 -10.61 17.68 25.83
N LEU A 225 -9.48 17.99 25.20
CA LEU A 225 -8.95 19.34 25.19
C LEU A 225 -9.87 20.32 24.45
N ARG A 226 -10.47 19.94 23.31
CA ARG A 226 -11.48 20.75 22.61
C ARG A 226 -12.66 21.08 23.52
N ASP A 227 -13.21 20.08 24.21
CA ASP A 227 -14.40 20.23 25.04
C ASP A 227 -14.11 21.06 26.30
N PHE A 228 -12.90 20.93 26.87
CA PHE A 228 -12.41 21.85 27.90
C PHE A 228 -12.36 23.30 27.39
N LEU A 229 -11.75 23.53 26.21
CA LEU A 229 -11.64 24.87 25.64
C LEU A 229 -13.01 25.48 25.32
N ALA A 230 -13.96 24.67 24.82
CA ALA A 230 -15.34 25.06 24.60
C ALA A 230 -16.04 25.49 25.90
N THR A 231 -15.89 24.67 26.95
CA THR A 231 -16.44 24.95 28.29
C THR A 231 -15.85 26.25 28.85
N ALA A 232 -14.54 26.45 28.73
CA ALA A 232 -13.86 27.66 29.17
C ALA A 232 -14.37 28.92 28.43
N PHE A 233 -14.64 28.83 27.12
CA PHE A 233 -15.22 29.94 26.35
C PHE A 233 -16.63 30.29 26.84
N ASN A 234 -17.51 29.30 27.00
CA ASN A 234 -18.86 29.51 27.52
C ASN A 234 -18.83 30.13 28.93
N ASN A 235 -17.93 29.67 29.80
CA ASN A 235 -17.76 30.19 31.15
C ASN A 235 -17.27 31.65 31.18
N ALA A 236 -16.57 32.10 30.14
CA ALA A 236 -16.18 33.50 30.00
C ALA A 236 -17.38 34.43 29.70
N LYS A 237 -18.57 33.88 29.40
CA LYS A 237 -19.84 34.60 29.17
C LYS A 237 -19.71 35.78 28.19
N LYS A 238 -18.84 35.64 27.18
CA LYS A 238 -18.61 36.66 26.15
C LYS A 238 -19.70 36.68 25.07
N THR A 239 -20.46 35.60 24.94
CA THR A 239 -21.53 35.38 23.95
C THR A 239 -22.77 34.82 24.65
N GLY A 240 -23.96 35.06 24.07
CA GLY A 240 -25.21 34.43 24.52
C GLY A 240 -25.43 33.04 23.92
N THR A 241 -24.69 32.71 22.86
CA THR A 241 -24.76 31.43 22.14
C THR A 241 -23.81 30.41 22.75
N ASP A 242 -24.31 29.21 23.01
CA ASP A 242 -23.48 28.06 23.41
C ASP A 242 -22.60 27.60 22.23
N VAL A 243 -21.28 27.63 22.44
CA VAL A 243 -20.30 27.23 21.41
C VAL A 243 -20.47 25.79 20.94
N PHE A 244 -20.98 24.88 21.78
CA PHE A 244 -21.19 23.47 21.42
C PHE A 244 -22.23 23.31 20.30
N THR A 245 -23.14 24.28 20.13
CA THR A 245 -24.16 24.28 19.07
C THR A 245 -23.64 24.76 17.72
N ASN A 246 -22.44 25.37 17.68
CA ASN A 246 -21.87 25.93 16.46
C ASN A 246 -20.77 25.03 15.88
N LYS A 247 -21.09 24.30 14.79
CA LYS A 247 -20.15 23.38 14.12
C LYS A 247 -18.82 24.04 13.72
N ARG A 248 -18.84 25.30 13.25
CA ARG A 248 -17.63 26.03 12.82
C ARG A 248 -16.75 26.39 14.02
N ALA A 249 -17.35 26.87 15.12
CA ALA A 249 -16.61 27.18 16.33
C ALA A 249 -15.98 25.92 16.94
N MET A 250 -16.71 24.81 16.98
CA MET A 250 -16.18 23.52 17.43
C MET A 250 -15.06 22.99 16.55
N ALA A 251 -15.13 23.19 15.22
CA ALA A 251 -14.04 22.84 14.30
C ALA A 251 -12.79 23.72 14.51
N LYS A 252 -12.95 25.02 14.76
CA LYS A 252 -11.84 25.92 15.15
C LYS A 252 -11.18 25.46 16.45
N LEU A 253 -11.97 25.14 17.47
CA LEU A 253 -11.47 24.63 18.75
C LEU A 253 -10.77 23.28 18.61
N LEU A 254 -11.28 22.38 17.75
CA LEU A 254 -10.63 21.11 17.48
C LEU A 254 -9.25 21.29 16.85
N LYS A 255 -9.12 22.19 15.87
CA LYS A 255 -7.82 22.54 15.27
C LYS A 255 -6.86 23.10 16.33
N GLU A 256 -7.33 24.01 17.16
CA GLU A 256 -6.52 24.62 18.21
C GLU A 256 -6.10 23.62 19.28
N ALA A 257 -7.00 22.75 19.74
CA ALA A 257 -6.69 21.66 20.65
C ALA A 257 -5.58 20.75 20.08
N GLY A 258 -5.63 20.46 18.77
CA GLY A 258 -4.58 19.70 18.09
C GLY A 258 -3.20 20.38 18.14
N ARG A 259 -3.18 21.72 17.99
CA ARG A 259 -1.95 22.53 18.09
C ARG A 259 -1.44 22.56 19.52
N VAL A 260 -2.30 22.88 20.49
CA VAL A 260 -1.96 22.95 21.93
C VAL A 260 -1.42 21.62 22.42
N LYS A 261 -2.08 20.48 22.12
CA LYS A 261 -1.57 19.13 22.46
C LYS A 261 -0.15 18.89 21.97
N LYS A 262 0.16 19.26 20.72
CA LYS A 262 1.51 19.12 20.15
C LYS A 262 2.52 20.00 20.89
N VAL A 263 2.17 21.26 21.17
CA VAL A 263 3.04 22.18 21.91
C VAL A 263 3.32 21.68 23.32
N LEU A 264 2.31 21.16 24.02
CA LEU A 264 2.43 20.63 25.38
C LEU A 264 3.23 19.32 25.46
N SER A 265 3.42 18.63 24.34
CA SER A 265 4.34 17.48 24.29
C SER A 265 5.81 17.91 24.40
N ALA A 266 6.13 19.17 24.07
CA ALA A 266 7.47 19.74 24.19
C ALA A 266 7.59 20.71 25.39
N ASN A 267 6.55 21.49 25.68
CA ASN A 267 6.55 22.56 26.69
C ASN A 267 5.64 22.23 27.88
N SER A 268 5.90 22.83 29.05
CA SER A 268 5.09 22.65 30.27
C SER A 268 3.76 23.36 30.23
N ASP A 269 3.64 24.42 29.43
CA ASP A 269 2.50 25.30 29.35
C ASP A 269 2.41 25.94 27.97
N HIS A 270 1.23 26.48 27.67
CA HIS A 270 0.95 27.24 26.47
C HIS A 270 -0.32 28.07 26.61
N ILE A 271 -0.51 29.08 25.75
CA ILE A 271 -1.78 29.80 25.62
C ILE A 271 -2.53 29.26 24.40
N ALA A 272 -3.70 28.70 24.63
CA ALA A 272 -4.66 28.38 23.59
C ALA A 272 -5.33 29.69 23.12
N GLN A 273 -5.34 29.94 21.81
CA GLN A 273 -5.91 31.16 21.24
C GLN A 273 -6.67 30.87 19.94
N VAL A 274 -7.88 31.42 19.84
CA VAL A 274 -8.70 31.39 18.62
C VAL A 274 -9.30 32.77 18.39
N GLU A 275 -9.03 33.34 17.21
CA GLU A 275 -9.60 34.61 16.77
C GLU A 275 -11.03 34.44 16.24
N SER A 276 -11.88 35.39 16.61
CA SER A 276 -13.30 35.45 16.26
C SER A 276 -13.97 34.08 16.38
N LEU A 277 -13.85 33.44 17.55
CA LEU A 277 -14.28 32.06 17.75
C LEU A 277 -15.79 31.92 17.49
N LEU A 278 -16.58 32.80 18.12
CA LEU A 278 -18.03 32.89 17.99
C LEU A 278 -18.46 34.35 18.24
N ASP A 279 -19.45 34.85 17.49
CA ASP A 279 -19.99 36.22 17.59
C ASP A 279 -18.90 37.31 17.64
N ASP A 280 -17.87 37.17 16.78
CA ASP A 280 -16.69 38.02 16.70
C ASP A 280 -15.90 38.20 18.01
N LYS A 281 -16.06 37.25 18.95
CA LYS A 281 -15.31 37.23 20.20
C LYS A 281 -14.06 36.35 20.10
N ASP A 282 -12.93 36.95 20.43
CA ASP A 282 -11.67 36.22 20.59
C ASP A 282 -11.67 35.38 21.88
N PHE A 283 -11.03 34.22 21.77
CA PHE A 283 -10.82 33.30 22.87
C PHE A 283 -9.33 33.15 23.15
N LYS A 284 -8.96 33.28 24.43
CA LYS A 284 -7.62 33.00 24.94
C LYS A 284 -7.75 32.34 26.31
N THR A 285 -7.04 31.25 26.54
CA THR A 285 -6.93 30.62 27.86
C THR A 285 -5.55 29.98 28.02
N PRO A 286 -4.90 30.10 29.20
CA PRO A 286 -3.74 29.28 29.50
C PRO A 286 -4.14 27.80 29.58
N MET A 287 -3.17 26.93 29.30
CA MET A 287 -3.28 25.48 29.44
C MET A 287 -1.90 24.94 29.81
N SER A 288 -1.79 24.25 30.94
CA SER A 288 -0.58 23.51 31.31
C SER A 288 -0.62 22.06 30.85
N ARG A 289 0.54 21.43 30.76
CA ARG A 289 0.68 19.99 30.52
C ARG A 289 -0.01 19.19 31.63
N ALA A 290 0.12 19.63 32.89
CA ALA A 290 -0.48 18.95 34.03
C ALA A 290 -2.02 18.94 33.95
N GLU A 291 -2.65 20.07 33.61
CA GLU A 291 -4.10 20.14 33.39
C GLU A 291 -4.53 19.27 32.20
N PHE A 292 -3.80 19.32 31.08
CA PHE A 292 -4.07 18.46 29.93
C PHE A 292 -3.97 16.97 30.30
N GLU A 293 -2.97 16.61 31.11
CA GLU A 293 -2.80 15.23 31.56
C GLU A 293 -3.94 14.79 32.50
N GLU A 294 -4.40 15.66 33.39
CA GLU A 294 -5.53 15.39 34.27
C GLU A 294 -6.83 15.16 33.47
N LEU A 295 -7.06 15.97 32.43
CA LEU A 295 -8.20 15.81 31.52
C LEU A 295 -8.23 14.44 30.83
N CYS A 296 -7.06 13.80 30.67
CA CYS A 296 -6.89 12.52 29.98
C CYS A 296 -6.57 11.34 30.92
N SER A 297 -6.75 11.50 32.23
CA SER A 297 -6.43 10.50 33.25
C SER A 297 -7.03 9.13 32.95
N ASP A 298 -8.30 9.09 32.51
CA ASP A 298 -9.03 7.88 32.14
C ASP A 298 -8.42 7.15 30.93
N LEU A 299 -7.84 7.89 29.98
CA LEU A 299 -7.12 7.30 28.84
C LEU A 299 -5.78 6.72 29.28
N PHE A 300 -5.12 7.37 30.23
CA PHE A 300 -3.80 6.96 30.70
C PHE A 300 -3.83 5.66 31.50
N GLU A 301 -4.92 5.37 32.21
CA GLU A 301 -5.14 4.07 32.86
C GLU A 301 -5.16 2.89 31.86
N ARG A 302 -5.48 3.15 30.60
CA ARG A 302 -5.57 2.14 29.53
C ARG A 302 -4.26 1.92 28.77
N VAL A 303 -3.24 2.76 28.96
CA VAL A 303 -1.99 2.75 28.18
C VAL A 303 -1.28 1.40 28.19
N THR A 304 -1.31 0.66 29.31
CA THR A 304 -0.65 -0.65 29.44
C THR A 304 -1.47 -1.82 28.89
N LYS A 305 -2.78 -1.65 28.69
CA LYS A 305 -3.69 -2.75 28.32
C LYS A 305 -3.36 -3.42 27.00
N PRO A 306 -3.01 -2.69 25.92
CA PRO A 306 -2.53 -3.32 24.69
C PRO A 306 -1.27 -4.18 24.92
N VAL A 307 -0.34 -3.71 25.77
CA VAL A 307 0.91 -4.44 26.10
C VAL A 307 0.59 -5.75 26.84
N GLU A 308 -0.25 -5.68 27.87
CA GLU A 308 -0.73 -6.84 28.63
C GLU A 308 -1.37 -7.88 27.70
N ALA A 309 -2.26 -7.43 26.80
CA ALA A 309 -2.94 -8.29 25.85
C ALA A 309 -2.01 -8.91 24.81
N ALA A 310 -1.02 -8.16 24.31
CA ALA A 310 -0.04 -8.67 23.35
C ALA A 310 0.86 -9.75 23.95
N LEU A 311 1.37 -9.51 25.18
CA LEU A 311 2.19 -10.45 25.93
C LEU A 311 1.41 -11.73 26.26
N LYS A 312 0.18 -11.59 26.78
CA LYS A 312 -0.71 -12.73 27.04
C LYS A 312 -0.98 -13.54 25.79
N SER A 313 -1.25 -12.88 24.66
CA SER A 313 -1.48 -13.54 23.36
C SER A 313 -0.24 -14.31 22.90
N ALA A 314 0.96 -13.74 23.08
CA ALA A 314 2.23 -14.37 22.74
C ALA A 314 2.64 -15.49 23.72
N ASN A 315 1.96 -15.63 24.86
CA ASN A 315 2.38 -16.44 26.01
C ASN A 315 3.78 -16.04 26.53
N PHE A 316 4.06 -14.73 26.56
CA PHE A 316 5.33 -14.15 26.97
C PHE A 316 5.15 -13.27 28.21
N ASP A 317 6.12 -13.30 29.11
CA ASP A 317 6.33 -12.26 30.12
C ASP A 317 7.30 -11.17 29.65
N LEU A 318 7.32 -10.02 30.33
CA LEU A 318 8.23 -8.89 30.03
C LEU A 318 9.71 -9.27 30.00
N VAL A 319 10.12 -10.29 30.77
CA VAL A 319 11.51 -10.79 30.80
C VAL A 319 11.94 -11.41 29.46
N HIS A 320 10.99 -11.88 28.65
CA HIS A 320 11.26 -12.47 27.33
C HIS A 320 11.40 -11.43 26.22
N ILE A 321 10.98 -10.19 26.48
CA ILE A 321 11.14 -9.08 25.54
C ILE A 321 12.55 -8.55 25.68
N ASP A 322 13.25 -8.29 24.59
CA ASP A 322 14.58 -7.66 24.60
C ASP A 322 14.43 -6.14 24.68
N GLN A 323 13.66 -5.57 23.75
CA GLN A 323 13.45 -4.13 23.62
C GLN A 323 11.99 -3.77 23.41
N VAL A 324 11.59 -2.60 23.91
CA VAL A 324 10.30 -1.97 23.60
C VAL A 324 10.53 -0.78 22.69
N ILE A 325 9.89 -0.73 21.52
CA ILE A 325 10.09 0.31 20.50
C ILE A 325 8.79 1.07 20.26
N LEU A 326 8.87 2.40 20.29
CA LEU A 326 7.74 3.27 20.08
C LEU A 326 7.48 3.53 18.59
N ALA A 327 6.20 3.54 18.22
CA ALA A 327 5.67 3.96 16.94
C ALA A 327 4.42 4.83 17.15
N GLY A 328 3.98 5.55 16.11
CA GLY A 328 2.80 6.40 16.18
C GLY A 328 3.00 7.71 16.94
N SER A 329 2.36 8.78 16.44
CA SER A 329 2.55 10.13 16.97
C SER A 329 2.01 10.36 18.39
N GLY A 330 1.08 9.53 18.87
CA GLY A 330 0.50 9.61 20.21
C GLY A 330 1.52 9.27 21.31
N THR A 331 2.53 8.45 21.00
CA THR A 331 3.62 8.14 21.93
C THR A 331 4.51 9.34 22.26
N ARG A 332 4.39 10.46 21.53
CA ARG A 332 5.13 11.70 21.83
C ARG A 332 4.61 12.42 23.08
N VAL A 333 3.42 12.08 23.57
CA VAL A 333 2.89 12.62 24.82
C VAL A 333 3.74 12.10 26.01
N PRO A 334 4.37 12.97 26.82
CA PRO A 334 5.29 12.55 27.88
C PRO A 334 4.67 11.56 28.88
N LYS A 335 3.43 11.77 29.29
CA LYS A 335 2.72 10.87 30.22
C LYS A 335 2.59 9.44 29.71
N VAL A 336 2.38 9.26 28.40
CA VAL A 336 2.31 7.93 27.76
C VAL A 336 3.65 7.21 27.89
N GLN A 337 4.76 7.89 27.57
CA GLN A 337 6.11 7.32 27.73
C GLN A 337 6.43 7.03 29.20
N GLN A 338 6.05 7.90 30.13
CA GLN A 338 6.26 7.69 31.55
C GLN A 338 5.58 6.40 32.02
N ILE A 339 4.28 6.23 31.73
CA ILE A 339 3.51 5.04 32.12
C ILE A 339 4.10 3.77 31.51
N LEU A 340 4.48 3.82 30.23
CA LEU A 340 5.12 2.68 29.58
C LEU A 340 6.47 2.34 30.24
N LEU A 341 7.31 3.34 30.52
CA LEU A 341 8.60 3.15 31.15
C LEU A 341 8.46 2.51 32.54
N ASP A 342 7.52 3.01 33.35
CA ASP A 342 7.20 2.49 34.68
C ASP A 342 6.69 1.04 34.61
N TYR A 343 5.90 0.72 33.60
CA TYR A 343 5.36 -0.63 33.39
C TYR A 343 6.42 -1.64 32.95
N ILE A 344 7.27 -1.29 31.98
CA ILE A 344 8.19 -2.25 31.35
C ILE A 344 9.43 -2.54 32.20
N LYS A 345 9.81 -1.63 33.11
CA LYS A 345 10.96 -1.78 34.04
C LYS A 345 12.30 -2.09 33.35
N LYS A 346 12.47 -1.65 32.09
CA LYS A 346 13.67 -1.89 31.26
C LYS A 346 14.61 -0.68 31.13
N GLY A 347 14.36 0.39 31.87
CA GLY A 347 15.21 1.59 31.91
C GLY A 347 15.10 2.52 30.71
N GLU A 348 14.70 2.03 29.52
CA GLU A 348 14.50 2.87 28.33
C GLU A 348 13.42 2.37 27.36
N LEU A 349 12.92 3.31 26.55
CA LEU A 349 12.03 3.06 25.41
C LEU A 349 12.80 3.35 24.12
N GLY A 350 12.85 2.38 23.22
CA GLY A 350 13.52 2.49 21.93
C GLY A 350 12.85 3.51 21.01
N LYS A 351 13.66 4.43 20.48
CA LYS A 351 13.26 5.49 19.52
C LYS A 351 13.96 5.33 18.17
N SER A 352 14.33 4.10 17.84
CA SER A 352 15.19 3.77 16.70
C SER A 352 14.45 3.69 15.36
N LEU A 353 13.18 4.09 15.33
CA LEU A 353 12.30 4.14 14.18
C LEU A 353 11.70 5.53 14.02
N ASN A 354 11.49 5.95 12.77
CA ASN A 354 10.68 7.12 12.50
C ASN A 354 9.20 6.75 12.64
N THR A 355 8.60 7.20 13.74
CA THR A 355 7.23 6.86 14.14
C THR A 355 6.14 7.22 13.12
N ASP A 356 6.41 8.11 12.17
CA ASP A 356 5.44 8.52 11.13
C ASP A 356 5.65 7.81 9.78
N GLU A 357 6.82 7.19 9.54
CA GLU A 357 7.21 6.70 8.20
C GLU A 357 7.42 5.19 8.14
N SER A 358 7.70 4.54 9.28
CA SER A 358 8.09 3.13 9.32
C SER A 358 7.08 2.18 8.69
N ALA A 359 5.77 2.40 8.89
CA ALA A 359 4.74 1.58 8.26
C ALA A 359 4.78 1.70 6.72
N ALA A 360 4.88 2.93 6.19
CA ALA A 360 4.93 3.17 4.75
C ALA A 360 6.20 2.59 4.12
N LEU A 361 7.35 2.74 4.78
CA LEU A 361 8.62 2.17 4.29
C LEU A 361 8.64 0.63 4.35
N GLY A 362 8.04 0.03 5.38
CA GLY A 362 7.84 -1.42 5.45
C GLY A 362 6.96 -1.92 4.31
N ALA A 363 5.84 -1.25 4.05
CA ALA A 363 4.96 -1.58 2.93
C ALA A 363 5.66 -1.41 1.57
N ALA A 364 6.47 -0.35 1.40
CA ALA A 364 7.26 -0.14 0.18
C ALA A 364 8.30 -1.25 -0.04
N TYR A 365 8.96 -1.72 1.02
CA TYR A 365 9.82 -2.90 0.95
C TYR A 365 9.06 -4.12 0.47
N GLN A 366 7.90 -4.38 1.07
CA GLN A 366 7.08 -5.53 0.74
C GLN A 366 6.56 -5.47 -0.70
N ALA A 367 6.18 -4.28 -1.19
CA ALA A 367 5.81 -4.08 -2.58
C ALA A 367 6.98 -4.40 -3.53
N ALA A 368 8.20 -3.97 -3.20
CA ALA A 368 9.38 -4.30 -3.98
C ALA A 368 9.73 -5.80 -3.93
N TYR A 369 9.47 -6.48 -2.81
CA TYR A 369 9.65 -7.93 -2.68
C TYR A 369 8.65 -8.74 -3.51
N LEU A 370 7.39 -8.30 -3.57
CA LEU A 370 6.34 -8.95 -4.34
C LEU A 370 6.39 -8.60 -5.84
N SER A 371 7.03 -7.49 -6.20
CA SER A 371 7.15 -7.06 -7.59
C SER A 371 8.10 -7.95 -8.38
N LYS A 372 7.68 -8.37 -9.58
CA LYS A 372 8.53 -9.11 -10.53
C LYS A 372 9.69 -8.28 -11.09
N GLY A 373 9.59 -6.95 -11.01
CA GLY A 373 10.57 -6.03 -11.60
C GLY A 373 11.77 -5.70 -10.71
N PHE A 374 11.74 -6.07 -9.43
CA PHE A 374 12.78 -5.75 -8.46
C PHE A 374 13.30 -7.01 -7.77
N LYS A 375 14.61 -7.06 -7.52
CA LYS A 375 15.23 -8.06 -6.65
C LYS A 375 15.71 -7.38 -5.38
N VAL A 376 14.99 -7.60 -4.28
CA VAL A 376 15.40 -7.19 -2.93
C VAL A 376 15.90 -8.40 -2.14
N LYS A 377 16.77 -8.18 -1.15
CA LYS A 377 17.28 -9.29 -0.32
C LYS A 377 16.12 -9.95 0.43
N THR A 378 16.02 -11.27 0.44
CA THR A 378 14.91 -11.97 1.08
C THR A 378 14.77 -11.62 2.56
N PHE A 379 13.59 -11.21 3.02
CA PHE A 379 13.27 -11.05 4.44
C PHE A 379 11.92 -11.71 4.66
N LEU A 380 11.89 -12.84 5.37
CA LEU A 380 10.69 -13.64 5.48
C LEU A 380 9.74 -13.03 6.52
N ILE A 381 8.44 -13.08 6.25
CA ILE A 381 7.41 -12.56 7.13
C ILE A 381 6.41 -13.67 7.43
N ARG A 382 6.13 -13.88 8.72
CA ARG A 382 5.03 -14.70 9.21
C ARG A 382 4.18 -13.85 10.13
N ASP A 383 3.08 -13.34 9.60
CA ASP A 383 2.12 -12.57 10.37
C ASP A 383 1.17 -13.52 11.14
N ALA A 384 0.30 -12.98 11.99
CA ALA A 384 -0.55 -13.73 12.90
C ALA A 384 -2.03 -13.52 12.59
N ASN A 385 -2.81 -14.61 12.60
CA ASN A 385 -4.27 -14.53 12.55
C ASN A 385 -4.83 -14.00 13.89
N ILE A 386 -5.40 -12.79 13.87
CA ILE A 386 -5.83 -12.11 15.10
C ILE A 386 -7.19 -12.62 15.61
N PHE A 387 -8.14 -12.85 14.70
CA PHE A 387 -9.47 -13.35 15.04
C PHE A 387 -9.61 -14.81 14.63
N PRO A 388 -9.86 -15.74 15.58
CA PRO A 388 -10.05 -17.14 15.22
C PRO A 388 -11.29 -17.33 14.35
N ILE A 389 -11.18 -18.23 13.37
CA ILE A 389 -12.23 -18.56 12.41
C ILE A 389 -12.61 -20.03 12.63
N GLN A 390 -13.91 -20.31 12.69
CA GLN A 390 -14.46 -21.64 12.86
C GLN A 390 -15.51 -21.95 11.80
N VAL A 391 -15.84 -23.24 11.68
CA VAL A 391 -16.92 -23.75 10.83
C VAL A 391 -17.99 -24.37 11.70
N ASP A 392 -19.24 -23.98 11.46
CA ASP A 392 -20.45 -24.48 12.11
C ASP A 392 -21.30 -25.24 11.07
N PHE A 393 -21.67 -26.48 11.34
CA PHE A 393 -22.49 -27.29 10.44
C PHE A 393 -23.41 -28.22 11.22
N GLN A 394 -24.53 -28.61 10.62
CA GLN A 394 -25.44 -29.58 11.21
C GLN A 394 -24.95 -31.00 10.95
N ARG A 395 -25.06 -31.88 11.95
CA ARG A 395 -24.72 -33.29 11.82
C ARG A 395 -25.87 -34.15 12.34
N GLU A 396 -26.35 -35.04 11.48
CA GLU A 396 -27.30 -36.07 11.83
C GLU A 396 -26.61 -37.21 12.62
N TYR A 397 -27.34 -37.78 13.57
CA TYR A 397 -26.94 -38.96 14.32
C TYR A 397 -28.17 -39.79 14.68
N GLU A 398 -27.99 -41.10 14.76
CA GLU A 398 -29.06 -42.03 15.16
C GLU A 398 -29.23 -42.00 16.68
N LEU A 399 -30.47 -41.87 17.14
CA LEU A 399 -30.88 -41.95 18.54
C LEU A 399 -31.18 -43.41 18.92
N GLU A 400 -31.24 -43.70 20.23
CA GLU A 400 -31.46 -45.07 20.75
C GLU A 400 -32.80 -45.68 20.29
N ASP A 401 -33.78 -44.84 19.95
CA ASP A 401 -35.08 -45.21 19.42
C ASP A 401 -35.10 -45.35 17.88
N LYS A 402 -33.94 -45.32 17.22
CA LYS A 402 -33.74 -45.33 15.75
C LYS A 402 -34.34 -44.12 15.04
N THR A 403 -34.60 -43.03 15.74
CA THR A 403 -34.94 -41.74 15.11
C THR A 403 -33.67 -40.92 14.85
N THR A 404 -33.76 -39.94 13.94
CA THR A 404 -32.62 -39.08 13.59
C THR A 404 -32.59 -37.83 14.46
N GLY A 405 -31.55 -37.68 15.27
CA GLY A 405 -31.23 -36.43 15.96
C GLY A 405 -30.34 -35.53 15.11
N VAL A 406 -30.49 -34.21 15.24
CA VAL A 406 -29.61 -33.21 14.61
C VAL A 406 -28.85 -32.46 15.69
N LYS A 407 -27.54 -32.28 15.51
CA LYS A 407 -26.74 -31.39 16.38
C LYS A 407 -25.84 -30.46 15.58
N THR A 408 -25.66 -29.25 16.09
CA THR A 408 -24.69 -28.29 15.55
C THR A 408 -23.29 -28.65 16.02
N VAL A 409 -22.37 -28.83 15.06
CA VAL A 409 -20.95 -29.07 15.30
C VAL A 409 -20.20 -27.78 14.99
N LYS A 410 -19.37 -27.32 15.94
CA LYS A 410 -18.47 -26.17 15.78
C LYS A 410 -17.03 -26.66 15.77
N ARG A 411 -16.24 -26.25 14.78
CA ARG A 411 -14.82 -26.63 14.65
C ARG A 411 -13.96 -25.43 14.32
N ILE A 412 -12.97 -25.14 15.18
CA ILE A 412 -11.98 -24.09 14.91
C ILE A 412 -11.18 -24.49 13.67
N LEU A 413 -11.23 -23.62 12.67
CA LEU A 413 -10.46 -23.72 11.45
C LEU A 413 -9.13 -23.01 11.65
N PHE A 414 -9.11 -21.68 11.82
CA PHE A 414 -7.88 -20.93 12.10
C PHE A 414 -7.91 -20.41 13.54
N SER A 415 -6.93 -20.79 14.35
CA SER A 415 -6.82 -20.34 15.75
C SER A 415 -6.19 -18.96 15.85
N ARG A 416 -6.28 -18.34 17.03
CA ARG A 416 -5.54 -17.10 17.31
C ARG A 416 -4.04 -17.35 17.19
N ASN A 417 -3.32 -16.38 16.61
CA ASN A 417 -1.88 -16.40 16.35
C ASN A 417 -1.38 -17.52 15.42
N ASN A 418 -2.27 -18.25 14.73
CA ASN A 418 -1.84 -19.09 13.62
C ASN A 418 -1.07 -18.22 12.61
N LEU A 419 0.10 -18.69 12.18
CA LEU A 419 0.92 -17.96 11.23
C LEU A 419 0.25 -17.92 9.87
N ILE A 420 0.17 -16.75 9.24
CA ILE A 420 -0.37 -16.57 7.90
C ILE A 420 0.76 -16.26 6.90
N PRO A 421 0.65 -16.70 5.63
CA PRO A 421 -0.46 -17.45 5.04
C PRO A 421 -0.53 -18.92 5.51
N MET A 422 -1.74 -19.50 5.54
CA MET A 422 -1.98 -20.89 5.99
C MET A 422 -3.13 -21.53 5.22
N LYS A 423 -3.01 -22.82 4.87
CA LYS A 423 -4.09 -23.65 4.32
C LYS A 423 -4.58 -24.68 5.34
N LYS A 424 -5.88 -24.96 5.36
CA LYS A 424 -6.52 -26.01 6.17
C LYS A 424 -7.68 -26.66 5.43
N ILE A 425 -7.87 -27.95 5.66
CA ILE A 425 -8.93 -28.73 5.05
C ILE A 425 -9.96 -29.07 6.14
N MET A 426 -11.22 -28.74 5.88
CA MET A 426 -12.35 -29.19 6.70
C MET A 426 -12.98 -30.43 6.05
N THR A 427 -13.11 -31.52 6.80
CA THR A 427 -13.73 -32.76 6.30
C THR A 427 -15.08 -33.02 6.98
N PHE A 428 -16.09 -33.28 6.14
CA PHE A 428 -17.48 -33.56 6.48
C PHE A 428 -17.82 -35.02 6.14
N ASN A 429 -17.51 -35.94 7.06
CA ASN A 429 -17.49 -37.39 6.78
C ASN A 429 -18.87 -38.07 6.68
N ARG A 430 -19.98 -37.37 6.99
CA ARG A 430 -21.31 -38.00 7.14
C ARG A 430 -22.41 -37.38 6.26
N HIS A 431 -22.06 -36.43 5.42
CA HIS A 431 -23.04 -35.80 4.52
C HIS A 431 -23.10 -36.59 3.22
N VAL A 432 -24.26 -37.15 2.93
CA VAL A 432 -24.55 -37.86 1.67
C VAL A 432 -25.51 -37.09 0.77
N HIS A 433 -26.12 -36.02 1.30
CA HIS A 433 -26.99 -35.08 0.59
C HIS A 433 -26.34 -33.69 0.54
N ASP A 434 -26.89 -32.84 -0.32
CA ASP A 434 -26.57 -31.41 -0.39
C ASP A 434 -26.85 -30.75 0.98
N PHE A 435 -25.95 -29.86 1.40
CA PHE A 435 -26.02 -29.25 2.73
C PHE A 435 -25.38 -27.87 2.75
N GLU A 436 -25.64 -27.14 3.83
CA GLU A 436 -25.02 -25.84 4.10
C GLU A 436 -24.20 -25.87 5.38
N PHE A 437 -23.20 -24.99 5.42
CA PHE A 437 -22.42 -24.74 6.63
C PHE A 437 -22.01 -23.27 6.70
N TYR A 438 -21.63 -22.84 7.90
CA TYR A 438 -21.35 -21.44 8.21
C TYR A 438 -19.91 -21.28 8.64
N VAL A 439 -19.27 -20.23 8.16
CA VAL A 439 -17.96 -19.77 8.61
C VAL A 439 -18.17 -18.59 9.54
N ASN A 440 -17.63 -18.67 10.75
CA ASN A 440 -17.86 -17.69 11.80
C ASN A 440 -16.55 -17.31 12.49
N TYR A 441 -16.54 -16.15 13.13
CA TYR A 441 -15.57 -15.90 14.19
C TYR A 441 -15.88 -16.76 15.41
N GLY A 442 -14.84 -17.31 16.03
CA GLY A 442 -14.92 -18.15 17.23
C GLY A 442 -13.84 -17.78 18.25
N ASP A 443 -13.96 -18.33 19.46
CA ASP A 443 -12.93 -18.20 20.51
C ASP A 443 -12.50 -16.74 20.78
N LEU A 444 -13.49 -15.85 20.92
CA LEU A 444 -13.31 -14.40 21.07
C LEU A 444 -13.29 -13.92 22.53
N GLY A 445 -13.18 -14.82 23.51
CA GLY A 445 -13.25 -14.47 24.94
C GLY A 445 -12.10 -13.59 25.46
N PHE A 446 -11.14 -13.26 24.59
CA PHE A 446 -10.07 -12.31 24.87
C PHE A 446 -10.44 -10.86 24.54
N LEU A 447 -11.54 -10.62 23.82
CA LEU A 447 -12.07 -9.30 23.54
C LEU A 447 -12.94 -8.83 24.70
N SER A 448 -12.92 -7.53 24.97
CA SER A 448 -13.93 -6.89 25.83
C SER A 448 -15.30 -6.87 25.15
N ASP A 449 -16.37 -6.64 25.92
CA ASP A 449 -17.73 -6.55 25.38
C ASP A 449 -17.86 -5.47 24.29
N PHE A 450 -17.21 -4.32 24.48
CA PHE A 450 -17.18 -3.25 23.49
C PHE A 450 -16.46 -3.70 22.20
N GLU A 451 -15.31 -4.37 22.32
CA GLU A 451 -14.56 -4.85 21.15
C GLU A 451 -15.30 -5.96 20.39
N LEU A 452 -16.01 -6.83 21.11
CA LEU A 452 -16.84 -7.88 20.50
C LEU A 452 -18.00 -7.25 19.70
N GLN A 453 -18.66 -6.23 20.24
CA GLN A 453 -19.70 -5.48 19.50
C GLN A 453 -19.10 -4.68 18.33
N ALA A 454 -17.93 -4.08 18.52
CA ALA A 454 -17.22 -3.32 17.49
C ALA A 454 -16.71 -4.20 16.33
N LEU A 455 -16.42 -5.48 16.59
CA LEU A 455 -16.10 -6.47 15.56
C LEU A 455 -17.25 -6.66 14.57
N GLY A 456 -18.50 -6.45 15.00
CA GLY A 456 -19.70 -6.59 14.18
C GLY A 456 -20.23 -8.02 14.12
N PRO A 457 -20.98 -8.38 13.06
CA PRO A 457 -21.58 -9.71 12.94
C PRO A 457 -20.51 -10.82 12.97
N LEU A 458 -20.78 -11.87 13.77
CA LEU A 458 -19.83 -12.98 13.94
C LEU A 458 -19.90 -13.99 12.80
N ASN A 459 -21.02 -14.02 12.05
CA ASN A 459 -21.17 -14.88 10.88
C ASN A 459 -20.52 -14.22 9.67
N ILE A 460 -19.49 -14.85 9.12
CA ILE A 460 -18.70 -14.33 8.00
C ILE A 460 -19.37 -14.73 6.69
N THR A 461 -19.57 -16.03 6.49
CA THR A 461 -20.04 -16.58 5.21
C THR A 461 -20.92 -17.81 5.45
N LYS A 462 -22.02 -17.91 4.73
CA LYS A 462 -22.79 -19.14 4.54
C LYS A 462 -22.36 -19.79 3.24
N ILE A 463 -22.11 -21.09 3.28
CA ILE A 463 -21.70 -21.89 2.11
C ILE A 463 -22.75 -22.95 1.88
N THR A 464 -23.39 -22.92 0.71
CA THR A 464 -24.35 -23.92 0.27
C THR A 464 -23.70 -24.82 -0.77
N LEU A 465 -23.68 -26.12 -0.53
CA LEU A 465 -23.08 -27.12 -1.41
C LEU A 465 -24.13 -27.90 -2.17
N SER A 466 -23.90 -28.12 -3.46
CA SER A 466 -24.73 -28.97 -4.30
C SER A 466 -23.96 -30.00 -5.12
N GLY A 467 -24.62 -31.09 -5.46
CA GLY A 467 -24.07 -32.19 -6.27
C GLY A 467 -23.44 -33.33 -5.47
N VAL A 468 -23.64 -33.39 -4.14
CA VAL A 468 -23.06 -34.43 -3.28
C VAL A 468 -23.60 -35.81 -3.69
N GLU A 469 -24.92 -35.93 -3.83
CA GLU A 469 -25.57 -37.20 -4.20
C GLU A 469 -25.16 -37.66 -5.61
N ALA A 470 -25.06 -36.72 -6.55
CA ALA A 470 -24.66 -37.00 -7.91
C ALA A 470 -23.21 -37.52 -7.97
N ALA A 471 -22.31 -36.90 -7.20
CA ALA A 471 -20.93 -37.35 -7.06
C ALA A 471 -20.84 -38.77 -6.48
N ILE A 472 -21.66 -39.07 -5.46
CA ILE A 472 -21.73 -40.41 -4.85
C ILE A 472 -22.25 -41.43 -5.86
N LYS A 473 -23.37 -41.16 -6.54
CA LYS A 473 -23.94 -42.05 -7.56
C LYS A 473 -22.98 -42.32 -8.72
N LYS A 474 -22.19 -41.32 -9.12
CA LYS A 474 -21.20 -41.42 -10.20
C LYS A 474 -20.01 -42.31 -9.82
N ASN A 475 -19.55 -42.24 -8.58
CA ASN A 475 -18.26 -42.81 -8.17
C ASN A 475 -18.37 -44.08 -7.30
N MET A 476 -19.53 -44.33 -6.70
CA MET A 476 -19.77 -45.56 -5.93
C MET A 476 -19.82 -46.79 -6.83
N ALA A 477 -18.98 -47.76 -6.51
CA ALA A 477 -18.87 -49.06 -7.18
C ALA A 477 -18.46 -50.13 -6.16
N GLU A 478 -18.46 -51.40 -6.57
CA GLU A 478 -17.89 -52.50 -5.78
C GLU A 478 -16.40 -52.19 -5.54
N ASN A 479 -15.99 -52.09 -4.27
CA ASN A 479 -14.65 -51.65 -3.80
C ASN A 479 -14.38 -50.13 -3.73
N THR A 480 -15.39 -49.26 -3.80
CA THR A 480 -15.27 -47.82 -3.51
C THR A 480 -15.82 -47.47 -2.11
N GLU A 481 -15.05 -46.74 -1.31
CA GLU A 481 -15.50 -46.16 -0.04
C GLU A 481 -15.59 -44.62 -0.14
N TYR A 482 -16.73 -44.05 0.25
CA TYR A 482 -16.88 -42.59 0.33
C TYR A 482 -16.29 -42.04 1.64
N LYS A 483 -15.40 -41.07 1.53
CA LYS A 483 -14.68 -40.44 2.66
C LYS A 483 -15.26 -39.09 3.08
N GLY A 484 -16.37 -38.66 2.49
CA GLY A 484 -17.03 -37.40 2.79
C GLY A 484 -16.60 -36.24 1.89
N VAL A 485 -17.11 -35.06 2.22
CA VAL A 485 -16.76 -33.80 1.54
C VAL A 485 -15.55 -33.16 2.21
N LYS A 486 -14.60 -32.65 1.42
CA LYS A 486 -13.47 -31.83 1.86
C LYS A 486 -13.61 -30.42 1.31
N ALA A 487 -13.61 -29.43 2.20
CA ALA A 487 -13.53 -28.01 1.84
C ALA A 487 -12.14 -27.48 2.17
N HIS A 488 -11.47 -26.91 1.18
CA HIS A 488 -10.10 -26.42 1.27
C HIS A 488 -10.12 -24.92 1.50
N PHE A 489 -9.73 -24.50 2.69
CA PHE A 489 -9.64 -23.10 3.08
C PHE A 489 -8.21 -22.63 3.14
N ARG A 490 -8.00 -21.36 2.84
CA ARG A 490 -6.77 -20.66 3.17
C ARG A 490 -7.03 -19.28 3.73
N VAL A 491 -6.11 -18.83 4.58
CA VAL A 491 -5.93 -17.41 4.88
C VAL A 491 -4.67 -16.97 4.15
N ASP A 492 -4.80 -15.99 3.27
CA ASP A 492 -3.71 -15.52 2.44
C ASP A 492 -2.78 -14.52 3.17
N GLU A 493 -1.80 -14.00 2.46
CA GLU A 493 -0.84 -13.01 2.95
C GLU A 493 -1.50 -11.67 3.34
N SER A 494 -2.69 -11.39 2.83
CA SER A 494 -3.50 -10.22 3.18
C SER A 494 -4.40 -10.47 4.39
N GLY A 495 -4.39 -11.68 4.95
CA GLY A 495 -5.26 -12.11 6.02
C GLY A 495 -6.71 -12.36 5.56
N ILE A 496 -6.96 -12.50 4.25
CA ILE A 496 -8.29 -12.78 3.70
C ILE A 496 -8.54 -14.29 3.74
N LEU A 497 -9.71 -14.68 4.26
CA LEU A 497 -10.19 -16.05 4.18
C LEU A 497 -10.73 -16.35 2.78
N ILE A 498 -10.27 -17.46 2.21
CA ILE A 498 -10.65 -17.93 0.88
C ILE A 498 -11.01 -19.42 0.98
N LEU A 499 -12.15 -19.79 0.39
CA LEU A 499 -12.49 -21.16 0.06
C LEU A 499 -11.97 -21.45 -1.35
N ASP A 500 -10.89 -22.24 -1.47
CA ASP A 500 -10.24 -22.54 -2.75
C ASP A 500 -11.07 -23.55 -3.56
N GLU A 501 -11.44 -24.68 -2.94
CA GLU A 501 -12.21 -25.74 -3.59
C GLU A 501 -13.02 -26.58 -2.59
N VAL A 502 -14.07 -27.24 -3.09
CA VAL A 502 -14.85 -28.22 -2.34
C VAL A 502 -15.00 -29.48 -3.19
N GLU A 503 -14.69 -30.64 -2.61
CA GLU A 503 -14.67 -31.93 -3.32
C GLU A 503 -15.27 -33.06 -2.49
N SER A 504 -15.98 -33.97 -3.13
CA SER A 504 -16.34 -35.28 -2.57
C SER A 504 -15.19 -36.26 -2.80
N VAL A 505 -14.76 -36.96 -1.75
CA VAL A 505 -13.60 -37.85 -1.80
C VAL A 505 -14.02 -39.30 -1.70
N PHE A 506 -13.45 -40.15 -2.55
CA PHE A 506 -13.67 -41.59 -2.61
C PHE A 506 -12.34 -42.33 -2.59
N GLU A 507 -12.28 -43.49 -1.95
CA GLU A 507 -11.13 -44.40 -1.99
C GLU A 507 -11.55 -45.68 -2.69
N LYS A 508 -10.91 -45.99 -3.83
CA LYS A 508 -11.12 -47.21 -4.60
C LYS A 508 -10.02 -48.20 -4.30
N THR A 509 -10.40 -49.45 -4.07
CA THR A 509 -9.44 -50.55 -3.90
C THR A 509 -9.35 -51.33 -5.21
N GLU A 510 -8.20 -51.26 -5.87
CA GLU A 510 -7.93 -51.91 -7.15
C GLU A 510 -6.86 -52.99 -7.00
N GLU A 511 -6.94 -54.06 -7.81
CA GLU A 511 -5.89 -55.09 -7.88
C GLU A 511 -4.71 -54.58 -8.72
N GLU A 512 -3.47 -54.67 -8.21
CA GLU A 512 -2.27 -54.28 -8.97
C GLU A 512 -2.03 -55.21 -10.17
N SER A 513 -2.03 -54.65 -11.39
CA SER A 513 -1.47 -55.32 -12.57
C SER A 513 0.08 -55.29 -12.54
N PRO A 514 0.79 -56.23 -13.20
CA PRO A 514 2.26 -56.22 -13.27
C PRO A 514 2.85 -54.92 -13.86
N GLU A 515 2.11 -54.25 -14.74
CA GLU A 515 2.48 -52.97 -15.34
C GLU A 515 2.37 -51.81 -14.33
N SER A 516 1.32 -51.82 -13.49
CA SER A 516 1.11 -50.83 -12.44
C SER A 516 2.14 -50.89 -11.30
N ARG A 517 2.83 -52.03 -11.12
CA ARG A 517 3.93 -52.18 -10.15
C ARG A 517 5.18 -51.41 -10.55
N LEU A 518 5.52 -51.46 -11.84
CA LEU A 518 6.60 -50.65 -12.41
C LEU A 518 6.25 -49.17 -12.28
N GLU A 519 5.02 -48.79 -12.64
CA GLU A 519 4.54 -47.41 -12.54
C GLU A 519 4.50 -46.88 -11.10
N SER A 520 4.05 -47.69 -10.13
CA SER A 520 4.02 -47.40 -8.68
C SER A 520 5.44 -47.28 -8.09
N ALA A 521 6.38 -48.10 -8.54
CA ALA A 521 7.80 -47.97 -8.19
C ALA A 521 8.40 -46.67 -8.76
N PHE A 522 8.05 -46.31 -10.00
CA PHE A 522 8.43 -45.03 -10.62
C PHE A 522 7.73 -43.81 -10.00
N THR A 523 6.48 -43.91 -9.55
CA THR A 523 5.79 -42.82 -8.82
C THR A 523 6.28 -42.70 -7.38
N LYS A 524 6.70 -43.77 -6.71
CA LYS A 524 7.38 -43.69 -5.41
C LYS A 524 8.76 -43.04 -5.55
N LEU A 525 9.57 -43.43 -6.54
CA LEU A 525 10.83 -42.75 -6.86
C LEU A 525 10.61 -41.29 -7.30
N GLY A 526 9.60 -41.04 -8.14
CA GLY A 526 9.20 -39.73 -8.65
C GLY A 526 8.53 -38.82 -7.63
N SER A 527 7.88 -39.34 -6.59
CA SER A 527 7.34 -38.55 -5.46
C SER A 527 8.38 -38.28 -4.38
N THR A 528 9.43 -39.10 -4.31
CA THR A 528 10.61 -38.81 -3.48
C THR A 528 11.50 -37.75 -4.16
N LEU A 529 11.58 -37.76 -5.50
CA LEU A 529 12.22 -36.71 -6.32
C LEU A 529 11.33 -35.47 -6.52
N GLY A 530 10.02 -35.62 -6.60
CA GLY A 530 9.06 -34.52 -6.79
C GLY A 530 8.87 -33.65 -5.55
N ARG A 531 9.10 -34.21 -4.34
CA ARG A 531 9.27 -33.41 -3.11
C ARG A 531 10.59 -32.63 -3.08
N LEU A 532 11.55 -32.95 -3.97
CA LEU A 532 12.81 -32.23 -4.15
C LEU A 532 12.77 -31.23 -5.32
N PHE A 533 11.77 -31.26 -6.21
CA PHE A 533 11.77 -30.51 -7.47
C PHE A 533 10.48 -29.73 -7.81
N SER A 534 9.52 -29.56 -6.90
CA SER A 534 8.39 -28.63 -7.13
C SER A 534 8.78 -27.19 -6.78
N GLY A 535 9.66 -26.61 -7.60
CA GLY A 535 9.96 -25.19 -7.65
C GLY A 535 10.19 -24.80 -9.10
N SER A 536 9.33 -23.93 -9.62
CA SER A 536 9.31 -23.32 -10.97
C SER A 536 8.95 -24.21 -12.16
N SER A 537 7.87 -23.83 -12.84
CA SER A 537 7.59 -24.16 -14.24
C SER A 537 7.93 -22.92 -15.08
N GLU A 538 8.74 -23.10 -16.12
CA GLU A 538 8.63 -22.34 -17.38
C GLU A 538 8.88 -23.32 -18.54
N ASP A 539 7.99 -23.24 -19.54
CA ASP A 539 7.99 -24.00 -20.78
C ASP A 539 9.09 -23.54 -21.74
N ASN A 540 9.63 -24.46 -22.56
CA ASN A 540 9.94 -24.20 -23.97
C ASN A 540 10.15 -25.51 -24.76
N GLU A 541 9.60 -25.54 -25.98
CA GLU A 541 9.57 -26.62 -26.96
C GLU A 541 10.76 -26.54 -27.97
N PRO A 542 10.93 -27.44 -28.97
CA PRO A 542 12.12 -28.32 -29.05
C PRO A 542 13.04 -28.06 -30.26
N LYS A 543 14.28 -28.58 -30.23
CA LYS A 543 15.08 -28.90 -31.44
C LYS A 543 16.02 -30.12 -31.24
N ASP A 544 15.67 -31.17 -31.96
CA ASP A 544 16.46 -32.07 -32.84
C ASP A 544 17.91 -32.52 -32.56
N GLU A 545 18.08 -33.81 -32.93
CA GLU A 545 19.26 -34.52 -33.48
C GLU A 545 20.29 -35.20 -32.56
N GLN A 546 19.98 -36.49 -32.31
CA GLN A 546 20.73 -37.71 -32.65
C GLN A 546 22.18 -38.01 -32.13
N PRO A 547 22.48 -39.32 -31.95
CA PRO A 547 23.47 -39.84 -31.03
C PRO A 547 24.75 -40.33 -31.72
N THR A 548 25.77 -40.70 -30.95
CA THR A 548 26.67 -41.82 -31.32
C THR A 548 27.44 -42.35 -30.11
N ASP A 549 27.05 -43.54 -29.70
CA ASP A 549 27.89 -44.74 -29.57
C ASP A 549 29.40 -44.62 -29.23
N SER A 550 29.73 -45.24 -28.09
CA SER A 550 30.44 -46.55 -28.04
C SER A 550 31.85 -46.63 -27.43
N LYS A 551 31.95 -47.69 -26.61
CA LYS A 551 33.09 -48.59 -26.30
C LYS A 551 34.11 -48.22 -25.20
N ALA A 552 34.05 -49.06 -24.16
CA ALA A 552 35.07 -50.02 -23.68
C ALA A 552 36.55 -49.55 -23.64
N ASP A 553 37.36 -49.87 -22.63
CA ASP A 553 37.50 -51.17 -21.98
C ASP A 553 38.41 -51.06 -20.72
N ASP A 554 38.34 -52.09 -19.88
CA ASP A 554 39.37 -52.68 -19.03
C ASP A 554 40.28 -51.82 -18.11
N THR A 555 40.34 -52.11 -16.80
CA THR A 555 41.25 -53.16 -16.26
C THR A 555 41.13 -53.37 -14.73
N LYS A 556 41.23 -54.66 -14.37
CA LYS A 556 41.59 -55.36 -13.11
C LYS A 556 42.53 -54.58 -12.15
N LYS A 557 42.63 -54.83 -10.83
CA LYS A 557 42.72 -56.11 -10.09
C LYS A 557 42.82 -55.86 -8.56
N SER A 558 42.57 -56.93 -7.80
CA SER A 558 43.15 -57.35 -6.50
C SER A 558 42.59 -56.87 -5.14
N THR A 559 41.87 -57.80 -4.47
CA THR A 559 42.21 -58.50 -3.19
C THR A 559 42.97 -57.71 -2.10
N GLU A 560 42.63 -57.73 -0.80
CA GLU A 560 42.35 -58.91 0.04
C GLU A 560 41.91 -58.55 1.50
N THR A 561 41.03 -59.40 2.07
CA THR A 561 40.93 -59.92 3.48
C THR A 561 40.28 -59.22 4.70
N LYS A 562 39.35 -60.01 5.28
CA LYS A 562 39.01 -60.34 6.71
C LYS A 562 38.05 -59.41 7.48
N LYS A 563 36.79 -59.85 7.70
CA LYS A 563 36.20 -60.72 8.78
C LYS A 563 36.13 -59.96 10.14
N GLU A 564 35.03 -59.95 10.91
CA GLU A 564 34.27 -61.10 11.43
C GLU A 564 32.99 -60.67 12.20
N GLY A 565 32.01 -61.59 12.31
CA GLY A 565 30.97 -61.69 13.36
C GLY A 565 29.59 -61.07 13.06
N ASP A 566 28.44 -61.71 13.24
CA ASP A 566 28.11 -63.05 13.76
C ASP A 566 26.64 -63.35 13.42
N LYS A 567 26.29 -64.63 13.23
CA LYS A 567 24.92 -65.14 13.05
C LYS A 567 24.87 -66.51 13.71
N PRO A 568 23.81 -66.87 14.46
CA PRO A 568 23.50 -68.28 14.70
C PRO A 568 22.47 -68.81 13.68
N GLN A 569 22.77 -70.03 13.24
CA GLN A 569 21.98 -71.00 12.49
C GLN A 569 20.72 -71.46 13.27
N ASN A 570 19.55 -71.69 12.65
CA ASN A 570 19.12 -72.75 11.73
C ASN A 570 18.72 -74.06 12.45
N GLU A 571 17.45 -74.44 12.37
CA GLU A 571 17.05 -75.86 12.38
C GLU A 571 15.75 -76.09 11.57
N THR A 572 15.84 -77.12 10.73
CA THR A 572 14.97 -77.58 9.64
C THR A 572 13.87 -78.54 10.09
N LYS A 573 12.72 -78.59 9.38
CA LYS A 573 12.19 -79.83 8.79
C LYS A 573 11.03 -79.64 7.78
N GLU A 574 11.36 -80.06 6.56
CA GLU A 574 10.60 -80.86 5.56
C GLU A 574 9.17 -80.55 5.10
N ALA A 575 8.99 -80.85 3.80
CA ALA A 575 7.96 -80.38 2.89
C ALA A 575 6.81 -81.36 2.68
N VAL A 576 5.63 -80.83 2.33
CA VAL A 576 4.75 -81.38 1.26
C VAL A 576 4.05 -80.23 0.53
N LYS A 577 4.02 -80.32 -0.80
CA LYS A 577 3.43 -79.40 -1.78
C LYS A 577 1.90 -79.35 -1.71
N ASN A 578 1.30 -78.15 -1.82
CA ASN A 578 0.45 -77.72 -2.95
C ASN A 578 -0.37 -76.46 -2.59
N ALA A 579 -0.77 -75.74 -3.65
CA ALA A 579 -1.65 -74.57 -3.72
C ALA A 579 -0.96 -73.21 -3.57
N THR A 580 -0.70 -72.64 -4.75
CA THR A 580 -0.67 -71.21 -5.07
C THR A 580 -1.56 -70.37 -4.16
N ASP A 581 -0.95 -69.47 -3.38
CA ASP A 581 -1.62 -68.27 -2.90
C ASP A 581 -0.69 -67.07 -3.11
N THR A 582 -0.81 -66.50 -4.30
CA THR A 582 -0.31 -65.15 -4.61
C THR A 582 -1.10 -64.19 -3.72
N LYS A 583 -0.51 -63.74 -2.61
CA LYS A 583 -1.10 -62.66 -1.80
C LYS A 583 -1.15 -61.41 -2.69
N LYS A 584 -2.33 -61.13 -3.25
CA LYS A 584 -2.62 -59.91 -4.03
C LYS A 584 -2.46 -58.71 -3.09
N GLU A 585 -1.46 -57.86 -3.31
CA GLU A 585 -1.39 -56.56 -2.66
C GLU A 585 -2.37 -55.60 -3.36
N LEU A 586 -3.28 -55.04 -2.57
CA LEU A 586 -4.34 -54.13 -3.03
C LEU A 586 -3.82 -52.69 -3.00
N LYS A 587 -4.07 -51.92 -4.08
CA LYS A 587 -3.69 -50.50 -4.17
C LYS A 587 -4.91 -49.62 -3.89
N LEU A 588 -4.74 -48.64 -3.01
CA LEU A 588 -5.76 -47.66 -2.66
C LEU A 588 -5.60 -46.41 -3.56
N VAL A 589 -6.62 -46.08 -4.36
CA VAL A 589 -6.64 -44.92 -5.25
C VAL A 589 -7.67 -43.91 -4.76
N THR A 590 -7.25 -42.65 -4.53
CA THR A 590 -8.16 -41.58 -4.12
C THR A 590 -8.76 -40.88 -5.35
N VAL A 591 -10.08 -40.89 -5.46
CA VAL A 591 -10.84 -40.14 -6.48
C VAL A 591 -11.48 -38.92 -5.81
N LYS A 592 -11.38 -37.76 -6.47
CA LYS A 592 -11.92 -36.48 -6.01
C LYS A 592 -12.91 -35.97 -7.06
N GLU A 593 -14.14 -35.69 -6.64
CA GLU A 593 -15.17 -35.11 -7.50
C GLU A 593 -15.46 -33.68 -7.02
N PRO A 594 -15.18 -32.64 -7.83
CA PRO A 594 -15.50 -31.26 -7.48
C PRO A 594 -17.01 -31.07 -7.22
N LEU A 595 -17.34 -30.26 -6.22
CA LEU A 595 -18.71 -29.88 -5.89
C LEU A 595 -18.96 -28.41 -6.22
N THR A 596 -20.22 -28.09 -6.51
CA THR A 596 -20.64 -26.70 -6.67
C THR A 596 -20.85 -26.07 -5.30
N SER A 597 -20.25 -24.91 -5.05
CA SER A 597 -20.42 -24.15 -3.82
C SER A 597 -20.88 -22.72 -4.11
N VAL A 598 -21.93 -22.27 -3.42
CA VAL A 598 -22.39 -20.87 -3.43
C VAL A 598 -22.04 -20.23 -2.10
N GLN A 599 -21.37 -19.07 -2.14
CA GLN A 599 -20.94 -18.33 -0.95
C GLN A 599 -21.80 -17.07 -0.76
N GLU A 600 -22.44 -16.95 0.40
CA GLU A 600 -23.19 -15.77 0.81
C GLU A 600 -22.49 -15.08 1.99
N TYR A 601 -22.02 -13.85 1.79
CA TYR A 601 -21.37 -13.07 2.85
C TYR A 601 -22.40 -12.46 3.81
N LEU A 602 -22.30 -12.80 5.09
CA LEU A 602 -23.27 -12.42 6.14
C LEU A 602 -22.78 -11.26 7.02
N ASP A 603 -21.47 -11.09 7.12
CA ASP A 603 -20.82 -10.01 7.87
C ASP A 603 -21.10 -8.66 7.22
N LEU A 604 -20.66 -8.50 5.97
CA LEU A 604 -20.99 -7.40 5.10
C LEU A 604 -20.92 -7.89 3.65
N LYS A 605 -22.05 -7.80 2.95
CA LYS A 605 -22.14 -8.10 1.53
C LYS A 605 -21.16 -7.21 0.76
N HIS A 606 -20.66 -7.74 -0.35
CA HIS A 606 -19.78 -6.99 -1.23
C HIS A 606 -20.59 -5.91 -1.95
N LEU A 607 -19.93 -4.87 -2.46
CA LEU A 607 -20.56 -4.00 -3.45
C LEU A 607 -20.86 -4.85 -4.68
N ASP A 608 -22.13 -4.89 -5.07
CA ASP A 608 -22.57 -5.57 -6.29
C ASP A 608 -21.91 -4.91 -7.52
N GLU A 609 -21.80 -5.67 -8.62
CA GLU A 609 -21.10 -5.19 -9.82
C GLU A 609 -21.70 -3.90 -10.40
N ASP A 610 -23.04 -3.77 -10.39
CA ASP A 610 -23.74 -2.56 -10.82
C ASP A 610 -23.42 -1.35 -9.92
N VAL A 611 -23.35 -1.55 -8.61
CA VAL A 611 -22.97 -0.48 -7.67
C VAL A 611 -21.51 -0.09 -7.88
N MET A 612 -20.61 -1.06 -8.05
CA MET A 612 -19.21 -0.81 -8.38
C MET A 612 -19.05 -0.03 -9.68
N GLU A 613 -19.82 -0.36 -10.73
CA GLU A 613 -19.79 0.36 -12.01
C GLU A 613 -20.29 1.80 -11.86
N LYS A 614 -21.40 2.01 -11.16
CA LYS A 614 -21.94 3.35 -10.85
C LYS A 614 -20.94 4.19 -10.06
N SER A 615 -20.36 3.63 -9.00
CA SER A 615 -19.32 4.30 -8.20
C SER A 615 -18.10 4.63 -9.05
N SER A 616 -17.62 3.69 -9.87
CA SER A 616 -16.47 3.89 -10.75
C SER A 616 -16.71 5.01 -11.77
N LYS A 617 -17.89 5.04 -12.40
CA LYS A 617 -18.30 6.12 -13.31
C LYS A 617 -18.33 7.47 -12.62
N LYS A 618 -18.98 7.54 -11.45
CA LYS A 618 -19.06 8.76 -10.63
C LYS A 618 -17.67 9.28 -10.22
N LEU A 619 -16.78 8.39 -9.79
CA LEU A 619 -15.40 8.77 -9.44
C LEU A 619 -14.63 9.29 -10.65
N LYS A 620 -14.80 8.65 -11.81
CA LYS A 620 -14.19 9.09 -13.07
C LYS A 620 -14.68 10.49 -13.49
N GLU A 621 -15.97 10.77 -13.37
CA GLU A 621 -16.53 12.11 -13.65
C GLU A 621 -15.91 13.18 -12.72
N LEU A 622 -15.73 12.86 -11.43
CA LEU A 622 -15.03 13.75 -10.49
C LEU A 622 -13.55 13.96 -10.88
N ASP A 623 -12.85 12.89 -11.28
CA ASP A 623 -11.45 12.97 -11.72
C ASP A 623 -11.31 13.83 -12.99
N GLU A 624 -12.20 13.68 -13.97
CA GLU A 624 -12.24 14.48 -15.20
C GLU A 624 -12.49 15.95 -14.90
N ASN A 625 -13.44 16.25 -14.00
CA ASN A 625 -13.71 17.62 -13.54
C ASN A 625 -12.49 18.24 -12.85
N ASP A 626 -11.79 17.47 -12.01
CA ASP A 626 -10.58 17.92 -11.33
C ASP A 626 -9.43 18.20 -12.32
N GLN A 627 -9.24 17.33 -13.30
CA GLN A 627 -8.23 17.52 -14.35
C GLN A 627 -8.54 18.74 -15.24
N ALA A 628 -9.80 18.92 -15.63
CA ALA A 628 -10.23 20.08 -16.43
C ALA A 628 -9.98 21.40 -15.67
N ARG A 629 -10.29 21.43 -14.37
CA ARG A 629 -10.04 22.60 -13.51
C ARG A 629 -8.55 22.89 -13.37
N LEU A 630 -7.73 21.88 -13.10
CA LEU A 630 -6.27 22.03 -13.01
C LEU A 630 -5.66 22.50 -14.34
N ALA A 631 -6.16 22.00 -15.47
CA ALA A 631 -5.73 22.44 -16.79
C ALA A 631 -6.07 23.90 -17.05
N LYS A 632 -7.30 24.35 -16.69
CA LYS A 632 -7.72 25.76 -16.78
C LYS A 632 -6.83 26.65 -15.92
N ALA A 633 -6.62 26.29 -14.64
CA ALA A 633 -5.76 27.05 -13.73
C ALA A 633 -4.31 27.14 -14.23
N LYS A 634 -3.74 26.04 -14.72
CA LYS A 634 -2.39 26.03 -15.30
C LYS A 634 -2.28 26.91 -16.54
N ALA A 635 -3.29 26.90 -17.42
CA ALA A 635 -3.31 27.75 -18.60
C ALA A 635 -3.45 29.24 -18.23
N LYS A 636 -4.31 29.56 -17.25
CA LYS A 636 -4.45 30.92 -16.70
C LYS A 636 -3.11 31.43 -16.12
N ASN A 637 -2.47 30.66 -15.25
CA ASN A 637 -1.19 31.03 -14.64
C ASN A 637 -0.07 31.16 -15.68
N ALA A 638 -0.07 30.33 -16.72
CA ALA A 638 0.89 30.43 -17.81
C ALA A 638 0.73 31.74 -18.60
N LEU A 639 -0.51 32.19 -18.82
CA LEU A 639 -0.80 33.49 -19.43
C LEU A 639 -0.34 34.64 -18.56
N GLU A 640 -0.71 34.63 -17.29
CA GLU A 640 -0.30 35.64 -16.32
C GLU A 640 1.23 35.76 -16.24
N SER A 641 1.92 34.62 -16.09
CA SER A 641 3.37 34.57 -16.04
C SER A 641 4.01 35.11 -17.32
N PHE A 642 3.47 34.73 -18.49
CA PHE A 642 3.98 35.21 -19.77
C PHE A 642 3.82 36.73 -19.91
N ILE A 643 2.70 37.29 -19.47
CA ILE A 643 2.45 38.73 -19.50
C ILE A 643 3.46 39.48 -18.64
N VAL A 644 3.61 39.06 -17.39
CA VAL A 644 4.51 39.70 -16.42
C VAL A 644 5.96 39.58 -16.87
N GLU A 645 6.40 38.38 -17.26
CA GLU A 645 7.77 38.12 -17.70
C GLU A 645 8.12 38.88 -18.98
N THR A 646 7.21 38.93 -19.96
CA THR A 646 7.43 39.66 -21.21
C THR A 646 7.48 41.16 -20.96
N ARG A 647 6.58 41.69 -20.12
CA ARG A 647 6.59 43.11 -19.74
C ARG A 647 7.93 43.50 -19.11
N ASP A 648 8.44 42.70 -18.18
CA ASP A 648 9.76 42.94 -17.55
C ASP A 648 10.90 42.88 -18.58
N LYS A 649 10.90 41.88 -19.46
CA LYS A 649 11.91 41.75 -20.53
C LYS A 649 12.01 43.00 -21.40
N LEU A 650 10.89 43.60 -21.79
CA LEU A 650 10.87 44.76 -22.68
C LEU A 650 11.56 46.01 -22.12
N TYR A 651 11.77 46.09 -20.80
CA TYR A 651 12.49 47.19 -20.15
C TYR A 651 13.99 46.93 -19.97
N ARG A 652 14.49 45.76 -20.36
CA ARG A 652 15.92 45.42 -20.25
C ARG A 652 16.67 45.90 -21.50
N ASP A 653 17.90 46.39 -21.31
CA ASP A 653 18.77 46.91 -22.37
C ASP A 653 18.88 46.03 -23.62
N GLU A 654 18.96 44.70 -23.44
CA GLU A 654 19.11 43.76 -24.57
C GLU A 654 17.87 43.70 -25.46
N TYR A 655 16.68 43.82 -24.87
CA TYR A 655 15.41 43.86 -25.61
C TYR A 655 15.17 45.24 -26.19
N GLU A 656 15.56 46.31 -25.49
CA GLU A 656 15.48 47.68 -25.99
C GLU A 656 16.35 47.87 -27.25
N LYS A 657 17.58 47.34 -27.24
CA LYS A 657 18.49 47.39 -28.40
C LYS A 657 18.01 46.53 -29.57
N ALA A 658 17.30 45.44 -29.29
CA ALA A 658 16.83 44.50 -30.30
C ALA A 658 15.45 44.82 -30.87
N SER A 659 14.84 45.95 -30.53
CA SER A 659 13.48 46.35 -30.98
C SER A 659 13.40 47.84 -31.32
N THR A 660 12.36 48.21 -32.08
CA THR A 660 11.97 49.61 -32.25
C THR A 660 11.03 50.07 -31.12
N GLU A 661 10.94 51.38 -30.89
CA GLU A 661 10.02 51.93 -29.89
C GLU A 661 8.55 51.62 -30.23
N GLU A 662 8.19 51.66 -31.51
CA GLU A 662 6.87 51.29 -32.01
C GLU A 662 6.55 49.81 -31.74
N GLU A 663 7.49 48.91 -32.03
CA GLU A 663 7.33 47.48 -31.77
C GLU A 663 7.11 47.22 -30.27
N ARG A 664 7.94 47.81 -29.40
CA ARG A 664 7.77 47.68 -27.94
C ARG A 664 6.44 48.23 -27.46
N SER A 665 6.04 49.40 -27.94
CA SER A 665 4.76 50.02 -27.59
C SER A 665 3.58 49.14 -27.97
N ASN A 666 3.59 48.56 -29.17
CA ASN A 666 2.54 47.65 -29.65
C ASN A 666 2.46 46.38 -28.80
N ILE A 667 3.61 45.78 -28.43
CA ILE A 667 3.64 44.61 -27.55
C ILE A 667 3.11 45.00 -26.16
N LEU A 668 3.57 46.11 -25.57
CA LEU A 668 3.12 46.57 -24.25
C LEU A 668 1.62 46.85 -24.21
N GLN A 669 1.08 47.51 -25.24
CA GLN A 669 -0.35 47.72 -25.38
C GLN A 669 -1.09 46.38 -25.41
N LYS A 670 -0.61 45.41 -26.20
CA LYS A 670 -1.28 44.11 -26.29
C LYS A 670 -1.23 43.33 -24.99
N LEU A 671 -0.09 43.38 -24.29
CA LEU A 671 0.06 42.80 -22.96
C LEU A 671 -0.89 43.45 -21.94
N SER A 672 -1.13 44.77 -22.03
CA SER A 672 -2.11 45.45 -21.19
C SER A 672 -3.52 44.97 -21.51
N GLU A 673 -3.93 44.99 -22.78
CA GLU A 673 -5.27 44.53 -23.20
C GLU A 673 -5.58 43.09 -22.75
N VAL A 674 -4.61 42.19 -22.90
CA VAL A 674 -4.79 40.79 -22.48
C VAL A 674 -4.73 40.66 -20.95
N GLY A 675 -3.95 41.51 -20.27
CA GLY A 675 -3.93 41.60 -18.81
C GLY A 675 -5.26 42.07 -18.23
N ASP A 676 -5.85 43.13 -18.80
CA ASP A 676 -7.14 43.67 -18.39
C ASP A 676 -8.25 42.63 -18.64
N TRP A 677 -8.23 41.97 -19.81
CA TRP A 677 -9.12 40.84 -20.10
C TRP A 677 -8.97 39.71 -19.07
N LEU A 678 -7.73 39.39 -18.68
CA LEU A 678 -7.44 38.34 -17.69
C LEU A 678 -8.01 38.69 -16.32
N GLU A 679 -7.97 39.95 -15.91
CA GLU A 679 -8.46 40.41 -14.61
C GLU A 679 -9.99 40.55 -14.56
N TYR A 680 -10.61 41.09 -15.61
CA TYR A 680 -12.02 41.50 -15.56
C TYR A 680 -12.99 40.65 -16.39
N GLU A 681 -12.50 39.88 -17.38
CA GLU A 681 -13.36 39.19 -18.36
C GLU A 681 -13.11 37.67 -18.44
N SER A 682 -12.15 37.13 -17.69
CA SER A 682 -11.69 35.75 -17.89
C SER A 682 -12.40 34.67 -17.09
N ASP A 683 -13.38 35.03 -16.25
CA ASP A 683 -14.02 34.10 -15.30
C ASP A 683 -14.62 32.87 -15.99
N ASP A 684 -15.36 33.09 -17.08
CA ASP A 684 -16.01 32.04 -17.88
C ASP A 684 -15.12 31.48 -19.00
N ALA A 685 -13.88 31.95 -19.13
CA ALA A 685 -13.00 31.53 -20.22
C ALA A 685 -12.63 30.04 -20.12
N THR A 686 -12.58 29.36 -21.26
CA THR A 686 -12.14 27.96 -21.36
C THR A 686 -10.62 27.86 -21.35
N THR A 687 -10.09 26.68 -21.05
CA THR A 687 -8.66 26.37 -21.10
C THR A 687 -8.03 26.76 -22.45
N GLU A 688 -8.77 26.56 -23.54
CA GLU A 688 -8.36 26.77 -24.92
C GLU A 688 -8.24 28.27 -25.24
N ILE A 689 -9.11 29.11 -24.66
CA ILE A 689 -9.00 30.57 -24.78
C ILE A 689 -7.71 31.06 -24.13
N PHE A 690 -7.38 30.61 -22.91
CA PHE A 690 -6.12 30.97 -22.25
C PHE A 690 -4.91 30.54 -23.09
N LYS A 691 -4.90 29.30 -23.59
CA LYS A 691 -3.83 28.79 -24.47
C LYS A 691 -3.72 29.61 -25.76
N SER A 692 -4.83 30.01 -26.37
CA SER A 692 -4.84 30.84 -27.58
C SER A 692 -4.22 32.19 -27.32
N LYS A 693 -4.64 32.90 -26.25
CA LYS A 693 -4.07 34.20 -25.87
C LYS A 693 -2.55 34.11 -25.66
N VAL A 694 -2.05 33.06 -24.99
CA VAL A 694 -0.60 32.82 -24.86
C VAL A 694 0.07 32.60 -26.21
N SER A 695 -0.56 31.82 -27.09
CA SER A 695 -0.04 31.54 -28.44
C SER A 695 0.07 32.82 -29.27
N ASP A 696 -0.95 33.68 -29.21
CA ASP A 696 -0.99 34.94 -29.95
C ASP A 696 0.07 35.92 -29.46
N LEU A 697 0.24 36.04 -28.13
CA LEU A 697 1.33 36.83 -27.55
C LEU A 697 2.70 36.27 -27.92
N LYS A 698 2.89 34.94 -27.87
CA LYS A 698 4.15 34.30 -28.29
C LYS A 698 4.49 34.58 -29.74
N LYS A 699 3.51 34.48 -30.66
CA LYS A 699 3.70 34.81 -32.08
C LYS A 699 4.14 36.26 -32.26
N MET A 700 3.49 37.19 -31.57
CA MET A 700 3.82 38.61 -31.63
C MET A 700 5.24 38.90 -31.12
N THR A 701 5.68 38.21 -30.07
CA THR A 701 7.01 38.42 -29.47
C THR A 701 8.13 37.61 -30.12
N LYS A 702 7.80 36.70 -31.05
CA LYS A 702 8.71 35.66 -31.55
C LYS A 702 9.98 36.28 -32.14
N ASP A 703 9.81 37.18 -33.10
CA ASP A 703 10.92 37.75 -33.88
C ASP A 703 11.84 38.62 -33.00
N LEU A 704 11.27 39.32 -32.01
CA LEU A 704 12.05 40.03 -30.99
C LEU A 704 12.87 39.07 -30.12
N PHE A 705 12.24 38.01 -29.63
CA PHE A 705 12.93 37.06 -28.76
C PHE A 705 14.01 36.27 -29.52
N GLU A 706 13.81 35.99 -30.81
CA GLU A 706 14.81 35.40 -31.69
C GLU A 706 15.99 36.36 -31.92
N ARG A 707 15.75 37.65 -32.21
CA ARG A 707 16.82 38.67 -32.30
C ARG A 707 17.64 38.74 -31.01
N VAL A 708 16.99 38.82 -29.85
CA VAL A 708 17.69 38.90 -28.55
C VAL A 708 18.52 37.64 -28.28
N LYS A 709 17.95 36.46 -28.55
CA LYS A 709 18.66 35.19 -28.38
C LYS A 709 19.88 35.14 -29.28
N GLU A 710 19.73 35.52 -30.53
CA GLU A 710 20.79 35.48 -31.51
C GLU A 710 21.91 36.48 -31.16
N HIS A 711 21.59 37.72 -30.73
CA HIS A 711 22.58 38.68 -30.23
C HIS A 711 23.34 38.17 -28.99
N ARG A 712 22.68 37.40 -28.14
CA ARG A 712 23.26 36.81 -26.93
C ARG A 712 24.20 35.65 -27.25
N ASP A 713 23.79 34.76 -28.14
CA ASP A 713 24.49 33.51 -28.42
C ASP A 713 25.63 33.70 -29.43
N ARG A 714 25.52 34.69 -30.33
CA ARG A 714 26.48 34.94 -31.41
C ARG A 714 27.93 35.15 -30.96
N PRO A 715 28.25 35.97 -29.93
CA PRO A 715 29.64 36.21 -29.53
C PRO A 715 30.38 34.93 -29.14
N GLU A 716 29.69 34.00 -28.48
CA GLU A 716 30.25 32.70 -28.11
C GLU A 716 30.45 31.79 -29.31
N ALA A 717 29.47 31.75 -30.23
CA ALA A 717 29.59 31.00 -31.48
C ALA A 717 30.77 31.52 -32.36
N LEU A 718 30.92 32.83 -32.49
CA LEU A 718 32.03 33.45 -33.22
C LEU A 718 33.38 33.16 -32.56
N LYS A 719 33.43 33.16 -31.22
CA LYS A 719 34.64 32.78 -30.48
C LYS A 719 35.00 31.32 -30.76
N ALA A 720 34.05 30.40 -30.65
CA ALA A 720 34.28 28.98 -30.93
C ALA A 720 34.80 28.74 -32.35
N LEU A 721 34.23 29.43 -33.35
CA LEU A 721 34.70 29.35 -34.73
C LEU A 721 36.13 29.91 -34.88
N LYS A 722 36.44 31.05 -34.24
CA LYS A 722 37.80 31.64 -34.25
C LYS A 722 38.82 30.71 -33.60
N ASP A 723 38.47 30.09 -32.48
CA ASP A 723 39.31 29.12 -31.79
C ASP A 723 39.57 27.88 -32.66
N MET A 724 38.53 27.36 -33.32
CA MET A 724 38.64 26.24 -34.25
C MET A 724 39.54 26.58 -35.45
N LEU A 725 39.38 27.78 -36.05
CA LEU A 725 40.25 28.25 -37.13
C LEU A 725 41.71 28.40 -36.68
N ASN A 726 41.94 28.83 -35.44
CA ASN A 726 43.28 28.96 -34.88
C ASN A 726 43.92 27.57 -34.67
N ILE A 727 43.19 26.64 -34.07
CA ILE A 727 43.65 25.24 -33.87
C ILE A 727 43.97 24.60 -35.22
N SER A 728 43.08 24.73 -36.21
CA SER A 728 43.30 24.19 -37.56
C SER A 728 44.51 24.82 -38.24
N GLN A 729 44.76 26.11 -38.04
CA GLN A 729 45.96 26.78 -38.56
C GLN A 729 47.24 26.28 -37.89
N VAL A 730 47.23 26.12 -36.56
CA VAL A 730 48.37 25.56 -35.81
C VAL A 730 48.66 24.15 -36.28
N PHE A 731 47.64 23.31 -36.41
CA PHE A 731 47.76 21.95 -36.93
C PHE A 731 48.36 21.93 -38.34
N LEU A 732 47.83 22.74 -39.27
CA LEU A 732 48.35 22.84 -40.63
C LEU A 732 49.84 23.24 -40.66
N ASN A 733 50.22 24.23 -39.84
CA ASN A 733 51.60 24.67 -39.74
C ASN A 733 52.51 23.57 -39.19
N SER A 734 52.06 22.85 -38.15
CA SER A 734 52.79 21.71 -37.60
C SER A 734 52.94 20.59 -38.61
N ALA A 735 51.86 20.23 -39.33
CA ALA A 735 51.87 19.18 -40.34
C ALA A 735 52.81 19.52 -41.51
N ARG A 736 52.84 20.78 -41.97
CA ARG A 736 53.78 21.22 -43.03
C ARG A 736 55.25 21.26 -42.59
N ASN A 737 55.52 21.33 -41.30
CA ASN A 737 56.88 21.38 -40.74
C ASN A 737 57.44 19.99 -40.35
N VAL A 738 56.71 18.91 -40.63
CA VAL A 738 57.21 17.54 -40.46
C VAL A 738 58.17 17.19 -41.61
N SER A 739 59.24 16.45 -41.31
CA SER A 739 60.20 15.92 -42.30
C SER A 739 59.50 15.10 -43.39
N GLU A 740 60.03 15.14 -44.63
CA GLU A 740 59.47 14.36 -45.76
C GLU A 740 59.35 12.86 -45.44
N ASP A 741 60.31 12.30 -44.71
CA ASP A 741 60.35 10.88 -44.31
C ASP A 741 59.26 10.50 -43.29
N ASP A 742 58.75 11.47 -42.52
CA ASP A 742 57.74 11.27 -41.46
C ASP A 742 56.39 11.90 -41.81
N GLN A 743 56.23 12.41 -43.03
CA GLN A 743 55.01 13.12 -43.46
C GLN A 743 53.85 12.13 -43.67
N ILE A 744 52.77 12.32 -42.91
CA ILE A 744 51.60 11.43 -42.91
C ILE A 744 50.51 11.94 -43.87
N PHE A 745 50.45 13.25 -44.13
CA PHE A 745 49.42 13.86 -44.98
C PHE A 745 49.96 14.21 -46.36
N THR A 746 49.16 13.97 -47.40
CA THR A 746 49.51 14.33 -48.77
C THR A 746 49.47 15.85 -48.95
N GLU A 747 50.25 16.35 -49.91
CA GLU A 747 50.25 17.78 -50.24
C GLU A 747 48.87 18.28 -50.70
N VAL A 748 48.09 17.41 -51.35
CA VAL A 748 46.69 17.69 -51.73
C VAL A 748 45.80 17.88 -50.50
N GLU A 749 45.94 17.04 -49.46
CA GLU A 749 45.17 17.16 -48.22
C GLU A 749 45.53 18.43 -47.43
N LEU A 750 46.83 18.76 -47.35
CA LEU A 750 47.29 19.98 -46.69
C LEU A 750 46.83 21.25 -47.42
N ASN A 751 46.91 21.26 -48.75
CA ASN A 751 46.40 22.37 -49.57
C ASN A 751 44.86 22.49 -49.46
N THR A 752 44.15 21.37 -49.35
CA THR A 752 42.69 21.36 -49.15
C THR A 752 42.30 21.99 -47.82
N LEU A 753 42.99 21.61 -46.73
CA LEU A 753 42.78 22.21 -45.41
C LEU A 753 43.14 23.70 -45.39
N GLU A 754 44.23 24.09 -46.04
CA GLU A 754 44.64 25.49 -46.15
C GLU A 754 43.59 26.35 -46.88
N ASN A 755 43.08 25.86 -48.01
CA ASN A 755 42.03 26.52 -48.75
C ASN A 755 40.77 26.67 -47.89
N LEU A 756 40.35 25.60 -47.20
CA LEU A 756 39.17 25.64 -46.33
C LEU A 756 39.33 26.66 -45.19
N ILE A 757 40.51 26.71 -44.54
CA ILE A 757 40.79 27.71 -43.48
C ILE A 757 40.73 29.13 -44.07
N SER A 758 41.32 29.35 -45.23
CA SER A 758 41.37 30.66 -45.89
C SER A 758 39.98 31.14 -46.32
N GLU A 759 39.21 30.28 -46.98
CA GLU A 759 37.83 30.54 -47.39
C GLU A 759 36.94 30.82 -46.17
N THR A 760 37.05 30.01 -45.12
CA THR A 760 36.24 30.20 -43.90
C THR A 760 36.62 31.49 -43.17
N LYS A 761 37.91 31.87 -43.11
CA LYS A 761 38.35 33.15 -42.55
C LYS A 761 37.81 34.33 -43.35
N LYS A 762 37.84 34.25 -44.68
CA LYS A 762 37.31 35.28 -45.57
C LYS A 762 35.81 35.43 -45.39
N TRP A 763 35.07 34.33 -45.43
CA TRP A 763 33.63 34.31 -45.17
C TRP A 763 33.29 34.92 -43.80
N LEU A 764 34.03 34.55 -42.74
CA LEU A 764 33.82 35.08 -41.39
C LEU A 764 34.02 36.61 -41.35
N GLN A 765 35.06 37.12 -42.00
CA GLN A 765 35.34 38.56 -42.03
C GLN A 765 34.29 39.35 -42.82
N GLU A 766 33.86 38.82 -43.97
CA GLU A 766 32.80 39.40 -44.80
C GLU A 766 31.47 39.40 -44.04
N SER A 767 31.11 38.26 -43.45
CA SER A 767 29.89 38.10 -42.66
C SER A 767 29.88 39.02 -41.42
N GLU A 768 30.97 39.09 -40.64
CA GLU A 768 31.04 40.00 -39.48
C GLU A 768 30.92 41.48 -39.86
N LYS A 769 31.38 41.86 -41.06
CA LYS A 769 31.31 43.23 -41.57
C LYS A 769 29.89 43.56 -42.02
N GLU A 770 29.25 42.68 -42.77
CA GLU A 770 27.83 42.81 -43.16
C GLU A 770 26.96 42.89 -41.91
N GLN A 771 27.21 42.00 -40.95
CA GLN A 771 26.46 41.95 -39.69
C GLN A 771 26.54 43.23 -38.86
N LYS A 772 27.72 43.85 -38.79
CA LYS A 772 27.91 45.13 -38.06
C LYS A 772 27.20 46.31 -38.74
N SER A 773 26.82 46.19 -40.01
CA SER A 773 26.13 47.25 -40.75
C SER A 773 24.61 47.22 -40.59
N ILE A 774 24.04 46.13 -40.06
CA ILE A 774 22.61 45.94 -39.86
C ILE A 774 22.21 46.40 -38.44
N PRO A 775 21.11 47.15 -38.27
CA PRO A 775 20.60 47.50 -36.94
C PRO A 775 20.30 46.26 -36.08
N LEU A 776 20.54 46.35 -34.77
CA LEU A 776 20.22 45.26 -33.83
C LEU A 776 18.70 44.96 -33.77
N SER A 777 17.86 45.90 -34.21
CA SER A 777 16.41 45.76 -34.33
C SER A 777 15.95 45.03 -35.60
N GLU A 778 16.84 44.53 -36.46
CA GLU A 778 16.46 43.79 -37.67
C GLU A 778 16.93 42.34 -37.59
N LEU A 779 16.11 41.41 -38.11
CA LEU A 779 16.43 39.98 -38.19
C LEU A 779 17.59 39.80 -39.18
N GLN A 780 18.68 39.22 -38.69
CA GLN A 780 19.87 38.93 -39.49
C GLN A 780 19.69 37.54 -40.12
N ASN A 781 19.42 37.51 -41.43
CA ASN A 781 19.22 36.28 -42.22
C ASN A 781 20.53 35.53 -42.46
#